data_AF-A0A8T2Y4M8-F1
#
_entry.id   AF-A0A8T2Y4M8-F1
#
_cell.length_a   1.000
_cell.length_b   1.000
_cell.length_c   1.000
_cell.angle_alpha   90.00
_cell.angle_beta   90.00
_cell.angle_gamma   90.00
#
_symmetry.space_group_name_H-M   'P 1'
#
loop_
_entity.id
_entity.type
_entity.pdbx_description
1 polymer ?
#
loop_
_entity_poly.entity_id
_entity_poly.type
_entity_poly.pdbx_seq_one_letter_code
_entity_poly.pdbx_strand_id
1 'polypeptide(L)'
;MVELRHSSSLGARASSSPMKRDEDASPLIHGSTHDDDHRHHFSRDRDRPFCSFLSDDPRVFSPLNSKISLILISVFVIVGLISAFSIFDRLNAPYLCKKDGIVLHCPHVKEAPSLWENPVSATTSWKPCAERRDDGISVYISTDIGNRSYLPPENETNGYIFIHAEGGLNQQRIAICNAVAVAKIMNATLILPVLKQDQIWKDQTKFEDIFDVDHFIDYLKNDVRIVRDIPEWFTDKSELFTSIRRTVKNIPKYAPAQFYIDNVLPRIKEKKIMALKPFVDRLGYDNVPPEVNRLRCRVNYHALKFLPEIEEMSDLLVSRMRNRTGISNPFMALHLRFEKGMVGLSFCDFVGTRDEKDRMAEYRKKEWPRRYKNGSHLWQLALQKRKEGRCPLEPEEVAVILRAMGYPKETQIYVASGQVYGGQNRIAPLKNMFPSLVTKEELATKEELDGFRKHVTSLAALDFLVCLKSDVFVMTHGGNFAKLIIGARRYMGHRHKSIKPDKGLMSKSFGDPYMGWATFVEDVVVTHQTRTGLPEETFPNYDLWENPLTPCTQQFSLQDKKDEQLMLVEISKEIEKTSSYKTHVRVSSQPERASFPPRGWNSYDSFCWIVSEEDFLQSAEIISHRLKPYGYEYAVIDYLWYRRDVPGASTDSRGFDVIDEWGRLIPDPVRWPSSKGGRGFTEIAKKVHGMGLKFGIHIMRGLSRQAYDANTPILDTTKGGAYEESGRRWRAKDIGIKERSCAWMPHGFMSVNTKLGAGRAFLRSLYEQYAEWGVDFVKHDCVFGDDLDVDEITFVSEVLQKLDRPMLYSLSPGTSASPTIAKDISGLVNMYRVTGDDWDTWGDVAAHFDVARDFAAANKIGAKGLLGRSWPDLDMLPLGWLTDPGSNRGPYRMCNLNLDEQKTQMTLWAMVRSPLMFGGDVRKLDETTYSLITNPFFPYVTGMKGSIHKTMAHSQRSRKCLNEVASRTQFLGLTSCNNPKVNGWLVEALDDLDQICWKENLRSHEPLCLYKRKPLLASDEQLIYNQGELHLLASDGMEFCLDASSRQKRTSKELKSSSFSPCRSDANQMWELNNNGSLISSYSGLCATVNSIDANVGSSGVRSWIATGRKGEIYVALFNLNSVKTVISAKTSDMAKVLPGRNFNGTSCHGREVWSGKDFGKIEDLISMEVEVHGCALFVLNCA
;
A
#
# COMPACT_ATOMS: atom_id res chain seq x y z
N MET A 1 -31.20 -3.32 3.39
CA MET A 1 -31.21 -1.95 4.01
C MET A 1 -32.39 -1.07 3.62
N VAL A 2 -32.96 -1.11 2.40
CA VAL A 2 -34.17 -0.33 2.08
C VAL A 2 -35.39 -0.76 2.92
N GLU A 3 -35.58 -2.05 3.20
CA GLU A 3 -36.64 -2.53 4.11
C GLU A 3 -36.51 -1.98 5.54
N LEU A 4 -35.28 -1.75 6.02
CA LEU A 4 -34.99 -1.10 7.32
C LEU A 4 -35.39 0.39 7.35
N ARG A 5 -35.99 0.92 6.28
CA ARG A 5 -36.63 2.25 6.21
C ARG A 5 -38.13 2.22 5.93
N HIS A 6 -38.73 1.06 5.63
CA HIS A 6 -40.13 0.96 5.18
C HIS A 6 -41.04 0.07 6.03
N SER A 7 -40.53 -0.63 7.04
CA SER A 7 -41.30 -1.51 7.94
C SER A 7 -42.20 -0.77 8.97
N SER A 8 -42.82 0.35 8.60
CA SER A 8 -43.72 1.14 9.46
C SER A 8 -44.97 1.72 8.77
N SER A 9 -45.32 1.26 7.55
CA SER A 9 -46.45 1.82 6.81
C SER A 9 -47.28 0.80 5.99
N LEU A 10 -47.67 -0.32 6.62
CA LEU A 10 -48.70 -1.22 6.06
C LEU A 10 -49.77 -1.50 7.12
N GLY A 11 -50.89 -0.78 7.02
CA GLY A 11 -52.00 -0.82 7.99
C GLY A 11 -53.32 -0.33 7.39
N ALA A 12 -53.96 -1.22 6.62
CA ALA A 12 -55.39 -1.30 6.26
C ALA A 12 -56.20 -0.03 5.85
N ARG A 13 -56.84 -0.15 4.67
CA ARG A 13 -58.17 0.44 4.29
C ARG A 13 -58.26 1.98 4.18
N ALA A 14 -59.15 2.56 3.38
CA ALA A 14 -59.98 2.05 2.27
C ALA A 14 -60.29 3.21 1.27
N SER A 15 -60.95 2.89 0.16
CA SER A 15 -61.31 3.83 -0.92
C SER A 15 -62.59 4.64 -0.63
N SER A 16 -62.50 5.98 -0.70
CA SER A 16 -63.60 6.85 -1.18
C SER A 16 -63.17 8.31 -1.38
N SER A 17 -63.15 8.76 -2.64
CA SER A 17 -63.42 10.15 -3.05
C SER A 17 -64.94 10.44 -2.85
N PRO A 18 -65.49 11.69 -2.92
CA PRO A 18 -64.97 12.78 -3.77
C PRO A 18 -65.25 14.27 -3.36
N MET A 19 -64.94 15.16 -4.32
CA MET A 19 -65.67 16.39 -4.70
C MET A 19 -65.29 17.78 -4.14
N LYS A 20 -64.98 18.67 -5.11
CA LYS A 20 -65.40 20.09 -5.24
C LYS A 20 -64.71 21.16 -4.35
N ARG A 21 -64.46 22.39 -4.84
CA ARG A 21 -64.39 22.96 -6.23
C ARG A 21 -63.89 24.44 -6.16
N ASP A 22 -63.56 25.03 -7.32
CA ASP A 22 -63.61 26.48 -7.67
C ASP A 22 -62.68 27.45 -6.86
N GLU A 23 -62.24 28.63 -7.34
CA GLU A 23 -62.14 29.27 -8.68
C GLU A 23 -61.10 30.43 -8.64
N ASP A 24 -60.64 30.91 -9.81
CA ASP A 24 -60.19 32.30 -10.13
C ASP A 24 -59.04 33.02 -9.36
N ALA A 25 -58.37 34.07 -9.88
CA ALA A 25 -58.09 34.51 -11.26
C ALA A 25 -56.92 35.54 -11.31
N SER A 26 -56.40 35.80 -12.51
CA SER A 26 -55.36 36.81 -12.87
C SER A 26 -55.96 38.24 -13.04
N PRO A 27 -55.36 39.26 -13.72
CA PRO A 27 -53.99 39.46 -14.26
C PRO A 27 -53.39 40.89 -14.00
N LEU A 28 -52.27 41.22 -14.68
CA LEU A 28 -51.94 42.48 -15.41
C LEU A 28 -50.44 42.88 -15.31
N ILE A 29 -49.77 43.52 -16.29
CA ILE A 29 -49.45 43.24 -17.72
C ILE A 29 -48.80 44.53 -18.34
N HIS A 30 -48.01 44.38 -19.43
CA HIS A 30 -47.35 45.41 -20.28
C HIS A 30 -46.13 46.18 -19.70
N GLY A 31 -45.17 46.64 -20.53
CA GLY A 31 -44.95 46.50 -21.98
C GLY A 31 -43.49 46.88 -22.35
N SER A 32 -42.80 46.20 -23.29
CA SER A 32 -42.81 46.40 -24.78
C SER A 32 -41.75 47.45 -25.24
N THR A 33 -41.16 47.44 -26.45
CA THR A 33 -41.44 46.71 -27.72
C THR A 33 -40.19 46.67 -28.65
N HIS A 34 -40.30 46.00 -29.80
CA HIS A 34 -39.53 46.12 -31.07
C HIS A 34 -38.19 45.35 -31.26
N ASP A 35 -37.91 44.69 -32.41
CA ASP A 35 -38.78 44.06 -33.45
C ASP A 35 -37.95 43.14 -34.41
N ASP A 36 -38.59 42.08 -34.94
CA ASP A 36 -38.55 41.46 -36.30
C ASP A 36 -37.24 41.08 -37.06
N ASP A 37 -37.17 39.97 -37.84
CA ASP A 37 -38.04 38.75 -38.06
C ASP A 37 -37.11 37.52 -38.36
N HIS A 38 -37.03 36.72 -39.46
CA HIS A 38 -37.77 36.58 -40.73
C HIS A 38 -37.76 35.14 -41.31
N ARG A 39 -38.79 34.33 -40.95
CA ARG A 39 -39.31 33.13 -41.69
C ARG A 39 -38.36 31.90 -41.78
N HIS A 40 -38.78 30.63 -41.93
CA HIS A 40 -40.05 29.86 -42.05
C HIS A 40 -39.72 28.35 -41.76
N HIS A 41 -40.54 27.29 -41.78
CA HIS A 41 -41.94 27.05 -42.21
C HIS A 41 -42.67 25.98 -41.32
N PHE A 42 -43.15 24.87 -41.91
CA PHE A 42 -43.90 23.68 -41.37
C PHE A 42 -43.38 22.41 -42.11
N SER A 43 -43.70 21.13 -41.85
CA SER A 43 -44.82 20.46 -41.12
C SER A 43 -44.49 18.99 -40.75
N ARG A 44 -45.05 18.46 -39.64
CA ARG A 44 -46.01 17.30 -39.46
C ARG A 44 -45.88 16.03 -40.35
N ASP A 45 -46.36 14.82 -40.01
CA ASP A 45 -47.15 14.20 -38.89
C ASP A 45 -46.90 12.65 -38.96
N ARG A 46 -46.72 11.84 -37.88
CA ARG A 46 -47.66 11.15 -36.93
C ARG A 46 -47.94 9.63 -37.18
N ASP A 47 -48.29 8.96 -36.07
CA ASP A 47 -49.13 7.75 -35.89
C ASP A 47 -48.60 6.29 -36.11
N ARG A 48 -49.38 5.33 -35.54
CA ARG A 48 -49.23 3.84 -35.43
C ARG A 48 -50.41 3.16 -36.22
N PRO A 49 -50.78 1.84 -36.19
CA PRO A 49 -50.29 0.67 -35.40
C PRO A 49 -50.34 -0.76 -36.09
N PHE A 50 -50.04 -1.82 -35.29
CA PHE A 50 -50.59 -3.22 -35.23
C PHE A 50 -50.83 -4.17 -36.46
N CYS A 51 -50.41 -5.44 -36.25
CA CYS A 51 -51.07 -6.76 -36.56
C CYS A 51 -50.92 -7.57 -37.89
N SER A 52 -50.57 -8.87 -37.72
CA SER A 52 -50.89 -10.08 -38.56
C SER A 52 -50.35 -10.15 -40.01
N PHE A 53 -50.10 -11.32 -40.68
CA PHE A 53 -50.78 -12.64 -40.71
C PHE A 53 -49.81 -13.86 -40.92
N LEU A 54 -50.38 -15.08 -41.07
CA LEU A 54 -49.70 -16.38 -41.35
C LEU A 54 -50.26 -17.05 -42.62
N SER A 55 -49.43 -17.76 -43.41
CA SER A 55 -49.75 -18.99 -44.19
C SER A 55 -48.58 -19.51 -45.08
N ASP A 56 -48.06 -20.72 -44.77
CA ASP A 56 -47.78 -21.88 -45.68
C ASP A 56 -46.79 -21.75 -46.89
N ASP A 57 -46.34 -22.77 -47.65
CA ASP A 57 -45.90 -24.21 -47.51
C ASP A 57 -45.59 -24.74 -48.97
N PRO A 58 -44.99 -25.93 -49.31
CA PRO A 58 -44.08 -26.91 -48.65
C PRO A 58 -42.75 -27.20 -49.43
N ARG A 59 -42.01 -28.25 -49.00
CA ARG A 59 -40.92 -29.03 -49.68
C ARG A 59 -39.53 -28.34 -49.62
N VAL A 60 -38.38 -29.03 -49.42
CA VAL A 60 -37.96 -30.44 -49.65
C VAL A 60 -37.18 -31.00 -48.43
N PHE A 61 -37.15 -32.33 -48.25
CA PHE A 61 -36.41 -33.04 -47.19
C PHE A 61 -34.92 -33.33 -47.52
N SER A 62 -34.05 -33.30 -46.50
CA SER A 62 -32.87 -34.19 -46.42
C SER A 62 -32.49 -34.52 -44.95
N PRO A 63 -31.91 -35.70 -44.63
CA PRO A 63 -31.88 -36.19 -43.24
C PRO A 63 -30.49 -36.13 -42.56
N LEU A 64 -30.03 -34.96 -42.12
CA LEU A 64 -28.77 -34.85 -41.32
C LEU A 64 -28.87 -34.04 -40.01
N ASN A 65 -29.88 -33.18 -39.83
CA ASN A 65 -29.88 -32.15 -38.78
C ASN A 65 -30.32 -32.59 -37.36
N SER A 66 -30.77 -33.84 -37.18
CA SER A 66 -31.34 -34.33 -35.90
C SER A 66 -30.37 -34.20 -34.71
N LYS A 67 -29.10 -34.60 -34.87
CA LYS A 67 -28.14 -34.65 -33.76
C LYS A 67 -27.66 -33.27 -33.31
N ILE A 68 -27.48 -32.33 -34.23
CA ILE A 68 -26.96 -30.97 -33.94
C ILE A 68 -28.02 -30.15 -33.19
N SER A 69 -29.30 -30.28 -33.57
CA SER A 69 -30.41 -29.60 -32.88
C SER A 69 -30.53 -30.02 -31.41
N LEU A 70 -30.47 -31.33 -31.13
CA LEU A 70 -30.51 -31.85 -29.76
C LEU A 70 -29.34 -31.34 -28.90
N ILE A 71 -28.13 -31.26 -29.45
CA ILE A 71 -26.96 -30.71 -28.74
C ILE A 71 -27.18 -29.22 -28.42
N LEU A 72 -27.58 -28.41 -29.39
CA LEU A 72 -27.87 -26.98 -29.17
C LEU A 72 -28.97 -26.77 -28.13
N ILE A 73 -30.07 -27.52 -28.20
CA ILE A 73 -31.14 -27.47 -27.20
C ILE A 73 -30.61 -27.83 -25.81
N SER A 74 -29.80 -28.89 -25.68
CA SER A 74 -29.20 -29.27 -24.39
C SER A 74 -28.27 -28.19 -23.82
N VAL A 75 -27.49 -27.51 -24.66
CA VAL A 75 -26.63 -26.38 -24.25
C VAL A 75 -27.47 -25.18 -23.80
N PHE A 76 -28.53 -24.82 -24.53
CA PHE A 76 -29.43 -23.73 -24.12
C PHE A 76 -30.20 -24.06 -22.83
N VAL A 77 -30.58 -25.32 -22.62
CA VAL A 77 -31.19 -25.78 -21.35
C VAL A 77 -30.18 -25.72 -20.20
N ILE A 78 -28.93 -26.15 -20.40
CA ILE A 78 -27.88 -26.07 -19.37
C ILE A 78 -27.53 -24.62 -19.03
N VAL A 79 -27.36 -23.75 -20.03
CA VAL A 79 -27.14 -22.31 -19.81
C VAL A 79 -28.35 -21.67 -19.11
N GLY A 80 -29.58 -22.02 -19.53
CA GLY A 80 -30.81 -21.59 -18.89
C GLY A 80 -30.92 -22.03 -17.42
N LEU A 81 -30.55 -23.26 -17.10
CA LEU A 81 -30.53 -23.79 -15.73
C LEU A 81 -29.44 -23.12 -14.88
N ILE A 82 -28.23 -22.90 -15.42
CA ILE A 82 -27.15 -22.18 -14.71
C ILE A 82 -27.55 -20.71 -14.46
N SER A 83 -28.18 -20.06 -15.44
CA SER A 83 -28.72 -18.69 -15.28
C SER A 83 -29.86 -18.65 -14.27
N ALA A 84 -30.81 -19.58 -14.32
CA ALA A 84 -31.92 -19.68 -13.37
C ALA A 84 -31.42 -19.97 -11.95
N PHE A 85 -30.44 -20.85 -11.78
CA PHE A 85 -29.78 -21.14 -10.50
C PHE A 85 -29.05 -19.90 -9.96
N SER A 86 -28.27 -19.19 -10.80
CA SER A 86 -27.60 -17.95 -10.41
C SER A 86 -28.57 -16.81 -10.05
N ILE A 87 -29.73 -16.75 -10.71
CA ILE A 87 -30.81 -15.80 -10.37
C ILE A 87 -31.52 -16.21 -9.07
N PHE A 88 -31.76 -17.51 -8.87
CA PHE A 88 -32.37 -18.04 -7.65
C PHE A 88 -31.47 -17.84 -6.42
N ASP A 89 -30.16 -18.08 -6.54
CA ASP A 89 -29.18 -17.77 -5.49
C ASP A 89 -29.13 -16.27 -5.20
N ARG A 90 -29.17 -15.41 -6.22
CA ARG A 90 -29.24 -13.94 -6.04
C ARG A 90 -30.53 -13.46 -5.39
N LEU A 91 -31.64 -14.19 -5.54
CA LEU A 91 -32.93 -13.90 -4.89
C LEU A 91 -33.01 -14.46 -3.45
N ASN A 92 -32.24 -15.50 -3.12
CA ASN A 92 -32.23 -16.13 -1.79
C ASN A 92 -31.01 -15.76 -0.92
N ALA A 93 -30.03 -15.03 -1.45
CA ALA A 93 -28.86 -14.57 -0.69
C ALA A 93 -29.28 -13.64 0.47
N PRO A 94 -28.92 -13.94 1.73
CA PRO A 94 -29.37 -13.15 2.88
C PRO A 94 -28.77 -11.75 2.91
N TYR A 95 -29.65 -10.74 2.83
CA TYR A 95 -29.31 -9.33 3.04
C TYR A 95 -28.80 -9.10 4.48
N LEU A 96 -27.56 -8.60 4.62
CA LEU A 96 -26.92 -8.16 5.88
C LEU A 96 -27.41 -8.93 7.13
N CYS A 97 -28.35 -8.36 7.89
CA CYS A 97 -29.11 -9.04 8.92
C CYS A 97 -30.60 -8.65 8.78
N LYS A 98 -31.51 -9.60 9.04
CA LYS A 98 -32.94 -9.33 9.16
C LYS A 98 -33.24 -8.75 10.55
N LYS A 99 -34.11 -7.74 10.62
CA LYS A 99 -34.52 -7.10 11.87
C LYS A 99 -36.00 -7.36 12.13
N ASP A 100 -36.28 -8.11 13.18
CA ASP A 100 -37.64 -8.40 13.64
C ASP A 100 -37.87 -7.65 14.96
N GLY A 101 -38.42 -6.45 14.85
CA GLY A 101 -38.62 -5.52 15.97
C GLY A 101 -37.28 -5.06 16.58
N ILE A 102 -36.98 -5.57 17.78
CA ILE A 102 -35.72 -5.32 18.52
C ILE A 102 -34.69 -6.45 18.36
N VAL A 103 -35.01 -7.52 17.64
CA VAL A 103 -34.13 -8.68 17.44
C VAL A 103 -33.42 -8.59 16.09
N LEU A 104 -32.14 -8.95 16.07
CA LEU A 104 -31.30 -8.95 14.87
C LEU A 104 -30.91 -10.39 14.52
N HIS A 105 -31.40 -10.87 13.38
CA HIS A 105 -31.08 -12.18 12.83
C HIS A 105 -30.00 -12.02 11.74
N CYS A 106 -28.74 -12.11 12.16
CA CYS A 106 -27.58 -12.19 11.27
C CYS A 106 -27.22 -13.67 10.99
N PRO A 107 -26.82 -14.05 9.76
CA PRO A 107 -26.34 -15.40 9.48
C PRO A 107 -25.06 -15.77 10.27
N HIS A 108 -24.73 -17.06 10.30
CA HIS A 108 -23.53 -17.53 11.00
C HIS A 108 -22.25 -17.01 10.33
N VAL A 109 -21.23 -16.73 11.14
CA VAL A 109 -19.87 -16.37 10.71
C VAL A 109 -18.91 -17.40 11.29
N LYS A 110 -17.94 -17.89 10.52
CA LYS A 110 -16.94 -18.82 11.03
C LYS A 110 -16.04 -18.08 12.02
N GLU A 111 -15.91 -18.59 13.24
CA GLU A 111 -15.06 -17.97 14.26
C GLU A 111 -13.59 -17.95 13.81
N ALA A 112 -12.94 -16.80 14.02
CA ALA A 112 -11.52 -16.63 13.71
C ALA A 112 -10.67 -17.16 14.88
N PRO A 113 -9.56 -17.89 14.64
CA PRO A 113 -8.75 -18.49 15.70
C PRO A 113 -8.02 -17.48 16.61
N SER A 114 -8.12 -16.17 16.34
CA SER A 114 -7.44 -15.10 17.07
C SER A 114 -8.38 -13.93 17.43
N LEU A 115 -9.65 -14.20 17.72
CA LEU A 115 -10.64 -13.16 18.08
C LEU A 115 -10.16 -12.24 19.22
N TRP A 116 -9.63 -12.80 20.31
CA TRP A 116 -9.27 -12.06 21.53
C TRP A 116 -7.87 -11.41 21.50
N GLU A 117 -6.94 -11.97 20.73
CA GLU A 117 -5.52 -11.57 20.75
C GLU A 117 -5.13 -10.65 19.58
N ASN A 118 -3.97 -9.98 19.72
CA ASN A 118 -3.30 -9.29 18.62
C ASN A 118 -2.37 -10.26 17.85
N PRO A 119 -2.24 -10.13 16.51
CA PRO A 119 -1.24 -10.88 15.74
C PRO A 119 0.17 -10.76 16.34
N VAL A 120 0.73 -11.91 16.73
CA VAL A 120 1.87 -12.04 17.66
C VAL A 120 3.18 -11.42 17.14
N SER A 121 3.33 -11.28 15.83
CA SER A 121 4.56 -10.78 15.19
C SER A 121 4.90 -9.32 15.48
N ALA A 122 3.93 -8.50 15.91
CA ALA A 122 4.11 -7.05 16.06
C ALA A 122 4.19 -6.55 17.52
N THR A 123 3.92 -7.40 18.51
CA THR A 123 3.74 -6.98 19.91
C THR A 123 5.01 -7.12 20.76
N THR A 124 5.91 -8.05 20.42
CA THR A 124 7.05 -8.44 21.28
C THR A 124 8.34 -7.64 21.06
N SER A 125 8.31 -6.54 20.32
CA SER A 125 9.48 -5.70 20.01
C SER A 125 9.47 -4.32 20.66
N TRP A 126 8.31 -3.82 21.10
CA TRP A 126 8.15 -2.49 21.69
C TRP A 126 8.01 -2.55 23.21
N LYS A 127 8.85 -1.80 23.92
CA LYS A 127 8.80 -1.63 25.39
C LYS A 127 8.86 -0.14 25.76
N PRO A 128 8.35 0.27 26.93
CA PRO A 128 8.62 1.58 27.52
C PRO A 128 10.10 1.95 27.49
N CYS A 129 10.43 3.13 26.99
CA CYS A 129 11.77 3.74 27.10
C CYS A 129 11.75 5.03 27.93
N ALA A 130 10.56 5.59 28.16
CA ALA A 130 10.35 6.73 29.06
C ALA A 130 10.23 6.30 30.54
N GLU A 131 10.33 5.03 30.90
CA GLU A 131 10.37 4.61 32.30
C GLU A 131 11.71 5.02 32.94
N ARG A 132 11.73 5.44 34.22
CA ARG A 132 13.01 5.68 34.91
C ARG A 132 13.68 4.31 35.09
N ARG A 133 14.91 4.18 34.57
CA ARG A 133 15.84 3.16 35.05
C ARG A 133 16.55 3.73 36.26
N ASP A 134 16.70 2.94 37.32
CA ASP A 134 17.64 3.25 38.38
C ASP A 134 19.02 2.79 37.91
N ASP A 135 19.94 3.74 37.68
CA ASP A 135 21.16 3.49 36.91
C ASP A 135 22.23 2.70 37.69
N GLY A 136 22.26 1.39 37.45
CA GLY A 136 23.41 0.52 37.73
C GLY A 136 24.56 0.73 36.75
N ILE A 137 25.13 1.94 36.72
CA ILE A 137 26.37 2.41 36.06
C ILE A 137 27.00 1.48 35.01
N SER A 138 26.94 1.88 33.73
CA SER A 138 28.13 1.77 32.86
C SER A 138 28.24 2.98 31.93
N VAL A 139 29.27 3.81 32.15
CA VAL A 139 29.58 4.96 31.28
C VAL A 139 30.68 4.56 30.32
N TYR A 140 30.40 4.65 29.01
CA TYR A 140 31.45 4.83 28.00
C TYR A 140 31.24 6.17 27.30
N ILE A 141 32.34 6.90 27.12
CA ILE A 141 32.32 8.34 26.93
C ILE A 141 32.30 8.68 25.45
N SER A 142 31.34 9.50 25.04
CA SER A 142 31.53 10.47 23.95
C SER A 142 31.72 11.84 24.61
N THR A 143 32.87 12.48 24.37
CA THR A 143 33.21 13.77 24.95
C THR A 143 32.57 14.89 24.17
N ASP A 144 31.56 15.56 24.74
CA ASP A 144 31.58 17.03 24.87
C ASP A 144 30.45 17.57 25.76
N ILE A 145 30.71 18.75 26.35
CA ILE A 145 29.83 19.53 27.26
C ILE A 145 29.50 18.83 28.59
N GLY A 146 30.04 19.37 29.68
CA GLY A 146 30.05 18.69 30.99
C GLY A 146 28.89 18.99 31.94
N ASN A 147 28.57 17.96 32.74
CA ASN A 147 28.35 18.03 34.20
C ASN A 147 27.28 19.01 34.74
N ARG A 148 26.03 18.54 34.93
CA ARG A 148 25.04 19.24 35.79
C ARG A 148 23.98 18.32 36.41
N SER A 149 24.41 17.43 37.30
CA SER A 149 23.55 16.55 38.12
C SER A 149 23.18 17.16 39.48
N TYR A 150 22.49 18.30 39.49
CA TYR A 150 21.99 18.94 40.73
C TYR A 150 20.54 19.42 40.57
N LEU A 151 19.74 19.21 41.62
CA LEU A 151 18.46 19.89 41.81
C LEU A 151 18.71 21.40 41.94
N PRO A 152 17.93 22.27 41.27
CA PRO A 152 18.02 23.71 41.50
C PRO A 152 17.60 24.02 42.95
N PRO A 153 18.45 24.70 43.76
CA PRO A 153 18.11 25.10 45.12
C PRO A 153 16.93 26.08 45.14
N GLU A 154 16.39 26.33 46.33
CA GLU A 154 15.09 26.99 46.51
C GLU A 154 14.96 28.38 45.85
N ASN A 155 16.09 29.04 45.64
CA ASN A 155 16.22 30.38 45.06
C ASN A 155 16.31 30.42 43.53
N GLU A 156 16.42 29.28 42.83
CA GLU A 156 16.68 29.21 41.37
C GLU A 156 15.44 29.07 40.47
N THR A 157 14.22 29.00 41.02
CA THR A 157 13.01 28.92 40.19
C THR A 157 12.68 30.24 39.52
N ASN A 158 12.31 30.21 38.23
CA ASN A 158 11.91 31.42 37.50
C ASN A 158 10.59 32.04 38.00
N GLY A 159 9.81 31.28 38.78
CA GLY A 159 8.55 31.67 39.42
C GLY A 159 7.60 30.48 39.53
N TYR A 160 6.40 30.71 40.09
CA TYR A 160 5.38 29.70 40.30
C TYR A 160 4.27 29.80 39.24
N ILE A 161 3.80 28.66 38.74
CA ILE A 161 2.64 28.59 37.84
C ILE A 161 1.49 27.81 38.46
N PHE A 162 0.29 28.35 38.28
CA PHE A 162 -0.97 27.79 38.76
C PHE A 162 -1.90 27.51 37.57
N ILE A 163 -2.35 26.26 37.42
CA ILE A 163 -3.00 25.79 36.19
C ILE A 163 -4.41 25.30 36.48
N HIS A 164 -5.38 25.77 35.69
CA HIS A 164 -6.75 25.28 35.71
C HIS A 164 -6.98 24.29 34.56
N ALA A 165 -7.03 23.00 34.91
CA ALA A 165 -7.37 21.92 34.01
C ALA A 165 -8.91 21.89 33.82
N GLU A 166 -9.39 22.18 32.61
CA GLU A 166 -10.83 22.25 32.31
C GLU A 166 -11.34 21.04 31.48
N GLY A 167 -12.64 20.78 31.53
CA GLY A 167 -13.27 19.63 30.87
C GLY A 167 -13.33 18.40 31.78
N GLY A 168 -13.70 17.24 31.23
CA GLY A 168 -13.77 15.99 31.99
C GLY A 168 -12.41 15.31 32.22
N LEU A 169 -12.37 14.27 33.08
CA LEU A 169 -11.18 13.53 33.52
C LEU A 169 -10.07 13.37 32.45
N ASN A 170 -10.42 12.93 31.26
CA ASN A 170 -9.47 12.60 30.20
C ASN A 170 -8.92 13.83 29.44
N GLN A 171 -9.57 14.99 29.57
CA GLN A 171 -9.01 16.29 29.18
C GLN A 171 -8.13 16.83 30.31
N GLN A 172 -8.53 16.63 31.57
CA GLN A 172 -7.77 17.03 32.75
C GLN A 172 -6.41 16.30 32.83
N ARG A 173 -6.35 14.97 32.65
CA ARG A 173 -5.07 14.21 32.58
C ARG A 173 -4.11 14.81 31.57
N ILE A 174 -4.58 15.08 30.35
CA ILE A 174 -3.78 15.71 29.28
C ILE A 174 -3.36 17.14 29.64
N ALA A 175 -4.23 17.93 30.28
CA ALA A 175 -3.89 19.25 30.78
C ALA A 175 -2.79 19.20 31.85
N ILE A 176 -2.83 18.24 32.78
CA ILE A 176 -1.81 18.05 33.83
C ILE A 176 -0.47 17.59 33.23
N CYS A 177 -0.48 16.67 32.27
CA CYS A 177 0.76 16.24 31.58
C CYS A 177 1.41 17.40 30.82
N ASN A 178 0.60 18.26 30.19
CA ASN A 178 1.08 19.50 29.57
C ASN A 178 1.52 20.55 30.60
N ALA A 179 0.94 20.57 31.81
CA ALA A 179 1.30 21.49 32.88
C ALA A 179 2.72 21.23 33.40
N VAL A 180 3.05 19.96 33.70
CA VAL A 180 4.41 19.55 34.11
C VAL A 180 5.43 19.84 33.00
N ALA A 181 5.08 19.57 31.74
CA ALA A 181 5.93 19.90 30.60
C ALA A 181 6.21 21.40 30.46
N VAL A 182 5.19 22.25 30.61
CA VAL A 182 5.32 23.71 30.58
C VAL A 182 6.13 24.25 31.78
N ALA A 183 5.96 23.66 32.97
CA ALA A 183 6.79 23.96 34.13
C ALA A 183 8.29 23.65 33.85
N LYS A 184 8.58 22.47 33.26
CA LYS A 184 9.95 22.08 32.86
C LYS A 184 10.55 23.02 31.82
N ILE A 185 9.82 23.35 30.76
CA ILE A 185 10.26 24.27 29.68
C ILE A 185 10.64 25.65 30.25
N MET A 186 9.92 26.14 31.26
CA MET A 186 10.14 27.46 31.84
C MET A 186 11.04 27.47 33.10
N ASN A 187 11.54 26.32 33.56
CA ASN A 187 12.15 26.13 34.89
C ASN A 187 11.34 26.81 36.02
N ALA A 188 10.03 26.58 36.01
CA ALA A 188 9.06 27.15 36.94
C ALA A 188 8.56 26.09 37.93
N THR A 189 8.23 26.51 39.15
CA THR A 189 7.62 25.63 40.16
C THR A 189 6.12 25.48 39.86
N LEU A 190 5.63 24.25 39.84
CA LEU A 190 4.21 23.96 39.59
C LEU A 190 3.46 23.91 40.93
N ILE A 191 2.45 24.76 41.10
CA ILE A 191 1.46 24.59 42.17
C ILE A 191 0.44 23.54 41.69
N LEU A 192 -0.05 22.69 42.60
CA LEU A 192 -0.93 21.56 42.28
C LEU A 192 -2.10 21.97 41.36
N PRO A 193 -2.33 21.29 40.21
CA PRO A 193 -3.32 21.72 39.23
C PRO A 193 -4.75 21.66 39.77
N VAL A 194 -5.50 22.77 39.65
CA VAL A 194 -6.91 22.81 40.03
C VAL A 194 -7.76 22.27 38.88
N LEU A 195 -8.46 21.17 39.15
CA LEU A 195 -9.53 20.67 38.29
C LEU A 195 -10.69 21.68 38.31
N LYS A 196 -11.19 22.06 37.13
CA LYS A 196 -12.23 23.09 37.00
C LYS A 196 -13.45 22.57 36.25
N GLN A 197 -14.60 22.77 36.90
CA GLN A 197 -15.95 22.39 36.48
C GLN A 197 -16.19 22.52 34.96
N ASP A 198 -16.62 21.42 34.35
CA ASP A 198 -17.20 21.39 33.00
C ASP A 198 -18.67 21.87 33.07
N GLN A 199 -19.06 22.78 32.15
CA GLN A 199 -20.41 23.34 32.08
C GLN A 199 -21.51 22.28 31.84
N ILE A 200 -21.15 21.14 31.24
CA ILE A 200 -22.08 20.04 30.93
C ILE A 200 -22.27 19.11 32.13
N TRP A 201 -21.21 18.81 32.87
CA TRP A 201 -21.19 17.76 33.89
C TRP A 201 -21.30 18.26 35.34
N LYS A 202 -21.13 19.58 35.58
CA LYS A 202 -21.34 20.27 36.87
C LYS A 202 -20.50 19.81 38.08
N ASP A 203 -19.59 18.87 37.89
CA ASP A 203 -18.74 18.28 38.93
C ASP A 203 -17.89 19.32 39.71
N GLN A 204 -17.65 19.05 41.00
CA GLN A 204 -16.83 19.86 41.93
C GLN A 204 -15.56 19.14 42.43
N THR A 205 -15.27 17.94 41.91
CA THR A 205 -14.06 17.15 42.18
C THR A 205 -12.75 17.96 42.16
N LYS A 206 -11.92 17.81 43.19
CA LYS A 206 -10.55 18.31 43.31
C LYS A 206 -9.52 17.32 42.73
N PHE A 207 -8.26 17.74 42.65
CA PHE A 207 -7.15 16.85 42.27
C PHE A 207 -6.97 15.69 43.27
N GLU A 208 -6.98 16.01 44.57
CA GLU A 208 -6.82 15.07 45.69
C GLU A 208 -7.98 14.07 45.86
N ASP A 209 -9.14 14.34 45.25
CA ASP A 209 -10.29 13.42 45.26
C ASP A 209 -10.17 12.31 44.20
N ILE A 210 -9.11 12.30 43.38
CA ILE A 210 -8.96 11.41 42.20
C ILE A 210 -7.55 10.83 42.06
N PHE A 211 -6.51 11.63 42.30
CA PHE A 211 -5.11 11.25 42.06
C PHE A 211 -4.33 11.23 43.37
N ASP A 212 -3.42 10.26 43.50
CA ASP A 212 -2.45 10.22 44.60
C ASP A 212 -1.48 11.41 44.49
N VAL A 213 -1.65 12.38 45.40
CA VAL A 213 -0.87 13.63 45.43
C VAL A 213 0.58 13.38 45.85
N ASP A 214 0.82 12.45 46.78
CA ASP A 214 2.15 12.20 47.33
C ASP A 214 3.01 11.40 46.34
N HIS A 215 2.45 10.36 45.72
CA HIS A 215 3.09 9.66 44.60
C HIS A 215 3.34 10.60 43.41
N PHE A 216 2.39 11.49 43.07
CA PHE A 216 2.56 12.45 41.99
C PHE A 216 3.70 13.45 42.24
N ILE A 217 3.84 13.95 43.47
CA ILE A 217 4.92 14.87 43.86
C ILE A 217 6.27 14.13 43.93
N ASP A 218 6.33 12.98 44.62
CA ASP A 218 7.60 12.27 44.83
C ASP A 218 8.17 11.71 43.51
N TYR A 219 7.32 11.11 42.67
CA TYR A 219 7.76 10.57 41.38
C TYR A 219 8.34 11.67 40.47
N LEU A 220 7.87 12.92 40.56
CA LEU A 220 8.30 14.03 39.72
C LEU A 220 9.39 14.93 40.34
N LYS A 221 9.81 14.68 41.59
CA LYS A 221 10.73 15.57 42.35
C LYS A 221 12.05 15.92 41.65
N ASN A 222 12.64 14.99 40.90
CA ASN A 222 13.89 15.21 40.14
C ASN A 222 13.66 15.93 38.79
N ASP A 223 12.42 16.03 38.33
CA ASP A 223 12.05 16.58 37.03
C ASP A 223 11.56 18.03 37.15
N VAL A 224 10.58 18.26 38.01
CA VAL A 224 9.90 19.55 38.20
C VAL A 224 9.59 19.71 39.68
N ARG A 225 9.89 20.87 40.27
CA ARG A 225 9.46 21.17 41.64
C ARG A 225 7.94 21.38 41.65
N ILE A 226 7.24 20.60 42.47
CA ILE A 226 5.79 20.68 42.68
C ILE A 226 5.52 21.06 44.14
N VAL A 227 4.56 21.95 44.37
CA VAL A 227 4.07 22.34 45.71
C VAL A 227 2.56 22.16 45.78
N ARG A 228 2.05 21.77 46.96
CA ARG A 228 0.60 21.59 47.18
C ARG A 228 -0.15 22.92 47.03
N ASP A 229 0.31 23.94 47.73
CA ASP A 229 -0.32 25.26 47.83
C ASP A 229 0.64 26.43 47.52
N ILE A 230 0.09 27.64 47.52
CA ILE A 230 0.85 28.89 47.40
C ILE A 230 1.70 29.08 48.67
N PRO A 231 3.01 29.37 48.57
CA PRO A 231 3.88 29.54 49.74
C PRO A 231 3.42 30.67 50.67
N GLU A 232 3.50 30.44 52.00
CA GLU A 232 2.93 31.34 53.01
C GLU A 232 3.52 32.76 53.00
N TRP A 233 4.78 32.91 52.59
CA TRP A 233 5.45 34.21 52.45
C TRP A 233 4.82 35.13 51.38
N PHE A 234 3.90 34.62 50.55
CA PHE A 234 3.04 35.43 49.67
C PHE A 234 1.87 36.09 50.43
N THR A 235 2.16 36.60 51.63
CA THR A 235 1.18 36.98 52.66
C THR A 235 0.28 38.17 52.31
N ASP A 236 0.68 39.04 51.37
CA ASP A 236 -0.17 40.17 50.95
C ASP A 236 -1.28 39.69 50.01
N LYS A 237 -2.45 39.46 50.62
CA LYS A 237 -3.67 39.03 49.92
C LYS A 237 -4.16 40.07 48.90
N SER A 238 -3.81 41.35 49.02
CA SER A 238 -4.20 42.39 48.06
C SER A 238 -3.44 42.26 46.73
N GLU A 239 -2.13 42.00 46.80
CA GLU A 239 -1.30 41.65 45.65
C GLU A 239 -1.70 40.29 45.06
N LEU A 240 -1.99 39.29 45.90
CA LEU A 240 -2.36 37.94 45.45
C LEU A 240 -3.64 37.92 44.60
N PHE A 241 -4.70 38.62 45.02
CA PHE A 241 -5.91 38.77 44.19
C PHE A 241 -5.65 39.55 42.88
N THR A 242 -4.67 40.45 42.88
CA THR A 242 -4.32 41.29 41.72
C THR A 242 -3.44 40.53 40.72
N SER A 243 -2.49 39.71 41.19
CA SER A 243 -1.64 38.84 40.35
C SER A 243 -2.43 37.65 39.77
N ILE A 244 -3.31 37.01 40.55
CA ILE A 244 -4.22 35.96 40.04
C ILE A 244 -5.17 36.51 38.96
N ARG A 245 -5.59 37.79 39.05
CA ARG A 245 -6.34 38.50 37.99
C ARG A 245 -5.53 38.68 36.70
N ARG A 246 -4.19 38.78 36.76
CA ARG A 246 -3.26 38.85 35.61
C ARG A 246 -3.01 37.45 35.00
N THR A 247 -4.10 36.75 34.68
CA THR A 247 -4.09 35.50 33.92
C THR A 247 -3.52 35.71 32.52
N VAL A 248 -2.71 34.77 31.99
CA VAL A 248 -2.38 34.73 30.55
C VAL A 248 -3.60 34.28 29.75
N LYS A 249 -4.47 35.26 29.45
CA LYS A 249 -5.59 35.09 28.54
C LYS A 249 -5.03 35.00 27.12
N ASN A 250 -5.60 34.13 26.30
CA ASN A 250 -5.23 33.90 24.88
C ASN A 250 -3.94 33.11 24.63
N ILE A 251 -3.58 32.12 25.48
CA ILE A 251 -2.65 31.06 25.04
C ILE A 251 -3.30 30.33 23.84
N PRO A 252 -2.61 30.16 22.69
CA PRO A 252 -3.15 29.43 21.53
C PRO A 252 -3.58 28.00 21.88
N LYS A 253 -4.38 27.37 21.01
CA LYS A 253 -4.56 25.91 21.08
C LYS A 253 -3.33 25.27 20.43
N TYR A 254 -2.75 24.25 21.06
CA TYR A 254 -1.50 23.60 20.64
C TYR A 254 -0.31 24.56 20.51
N ALA A 255 -0.15 25.52 21.43
CA ALA A 255 0.97 26.47 21.36
C ALA A 255 2.34 25.75 21.43
N PRO A 256 3.32 26.14 20.60
CA PRO A 256 4.65 25.50 20.59
C PRO A 256 5.43 25.83 21.87
N ALA A 257 6.47 25.05 22.18
CA ALA A 257 7.30 25.27 23.37
C ALA A 257 7.85 26.71 23.44
N GLN A 258 8.31 27.25 22.32
CA GLN A 258 8.86 28.60 22.22
C GLN A 258 7.87 29.70 22.62
N PHE A 259 6.56 29.52 22.37
CA PHE A 259 5.54 30.50 22.80
C PHE A 259 5.60 30.75 24.31
N TYR A 260 5.85 29.71 25.11
CA TYR A 260 5.98 29.84 26.56
C TYR A 260 7.24 30.60 26.97
N ILE A 261 8.36 30.35 26.29
CA ILE A 261 9.64 31.04 26.52
C ILE A 261 9.51 32.54 26.18
N ASP A 262 8.84 32.88 25.08
CA ASP A 262 8.74 34.27 24.61
C ASP A 262 7.62 35.07 25.30
N ASN A 263 6.45 34.46 25.54
CA ASN A 263 5.23 35.18 25.94
C ASN A 263 4.79 34.94 27.38
N VAL A 264 5.31 33.92 28.06
CA VAL A 264 4.83 33.50 29.39
C VAL A 264 5.93 33.61 30.44
N LEU A 265 7.12 33.09 30.16
CA LEU A 265 8.29 33.14 31.04
C LEU A 265 8.70 34.58 31.48
N PRO A 266 8.72 35.61 30.61
CA PRO A 266 9.08 36.97 31.05
C PRO A 266 8.08 37.53 32.06
N ARG A 267 6.79 37.22 31.88
CA ARG A 267 5.69 37.65 32.77
C ARG A 267 5.71 36.90 34.11
N ILE A 268 6.14 35.64 34.11
CA ILE A 268 6.38 34.87 35.35
C ILE A 268 7.56 35.45 36.13
N LYS A 269 8.69 35.73 35.45
CA LYS A 269 9.86 36.37 36.08
C LYS A 269 9.51 37.72 36.71
N GLU A 270 8.69 38.52 36.03
CA GLU A 270 8.21 39.82 36.50
C GLU A 270 7.24 39.72 37.70
N LYS A 271 6.27 38.79 37.67
CA LYS A 271 5.16 38.75 38.66
C LYS A 271 5.27 37.65 39.73
N LYS A 272 6.31 36.81 39.67
CA LYS A 272 6.64 35.68 40.57
C LYS A 272 5.61 34.55 40.68
N ILE A 273 4.31 34.83 40.62
CA ILE A 273 3.23 33.84 40.51
C ILE A 273 2.32 34.21 39.32
N MET A 274 1.96 33.22 38.50
CA MET A 274 1.05 33.43 37.36
C MET A 274 0.06 32.29 37.18
N ALA A 275 -1.20 32.63 36.90
CA ALA A 275 -2.23 31.66 36.59
C ALA A 275 -2.46 31.51 35.08
N LEU A 276 -2.49 30.28 34.57
CA LEU A 276 -2.78 29.97 33.17
C LEU A 276 -4.20 29.40 33.04
N LYS A 277 -5.10 30.16 32.41
CA LYS A 277 -6.53 29.81 32.26
C LYS A 277 -7.07 30.33 30.91
N PRO A 278 -7.86 29.56 30.14
CA PRO A 278 -8.24 28.16 30.33
C PRO A 278 -7.18 27.19 29.77
N PHE A 279 -6.77 26.17 30.55
CA PHE A 279 -5.65 25.29 30.17
C PHE A 279 -6.15 23.89 29.73
N VAL A 280 -6.50 23.77 28.45
CA VAL A 280 -6.81 22.50 27.76
C VAL A 280 -6.11 22.51 26.41
N ASP A 281 -5.42 21.41 26.05
CA ASP A 281 -4.67 21.26 24.80
C ASP A 281 -3.74 22.47 24.49
N ARG A 282 -3.06 23.03 25.51
CA ARG A 282 -2.28 24.29 25.37
C ARG A 282 -0.82 24.12 25.00
N LEU A 283 -0.26 22.90 25.07
CA LEU A 283 1.07 22.59 24.53
C LEU A 283 0.89 21.71 23.30
N GLY A 284 1.51 22.11 22.19
CA GLY A 284 1.52 21.37 20.94
C GLY A 284 2.46 20.15 20.95
N TYR A 285 2.93 19.80 19.76
CA TYR A 285 3.99 18.80 19.54
C TYR A 285 5.22 19.46 18.91
N ASP A 286 4.98 20.46 18.06
CA ASP A 286 5.95 21.33 17.38
C ASP A 286 7.00 21.90 18.35
N ASN A 287 8.28 21.65 18.03
CA ASN A 287 9.47 22.14 18.75
C ASN A 287 9.48 21.82 20.26
N VAL A 288 8.76 20.79 20.73
CA VAL A 288 8.88 20.27 22.10
C VAL A 288 10.04 19.27 22.15
N PRO A 289 11.07 19.47 23.00
CA PRO A 289 12.23 18.57 23.06
C PRO A 289 11.86 17.11 23.39
N PRO A 290 12.58 16.10 22.87
CA PRO A 290 12.26 14.68 23.10
C PRO A 290 12.12 14.31 24.59
N GLU A 291 13.03 14.80 25.45
CA GLU A 291 12.96 14.55 26.90
C GLU A 291 11.71 15.14 27.56
N VAL A 292 11.19 16.26 27.04
CA VAL A 292 9.93 16.85 27.53
C VAL A 292 8.72 16.02 27.07
N ASN A 293 8.78 15.39 25.89
CA ASN A 293 7.75 14.44 25.45
C ASN A 293 7.82 13.10 26.22
N ARG A 294 9.02 12.61 26.56
CA ARG A 294 9.20 11.49 27.51
C ARG A 294 8.60 11.83 28.88
N LEU A 295 8.85 13.04 29.41
CA LEU A 295 8.25 13.51 30.65
C LEU A 295 6.73 13.56 30.59
N ARG A 296 6.12 14.03 29.48
CA ARG A 296 4.66 14.00 29.28
C ARG A 296 4.08 12.58 29.40
N CYS A 297 4.76 11.57 28.84
CA CYS A 297 4.37 10.16 29.01
C CYS A 297 4.58 9.63 30.42
N ARG A 298 5.70 9.95 31.07
CA ARG A 298 5.95 9.61 32.49
C ARG A 298 4.85 10.15 33.39
N VAL A 299 4.43 11.39 33.17
CA VAL A 299 3.32 11.97 33.93
C VAL A 299 2.01 11.21 33.66
N ASN A 300 1.71 10.90 32.39
CA ASN A 300 0.45 10.24 32.03
C ASN A 300 0.34 8.77 32.46
N TYR A 301 1.43 8.01 32.39
CA TYR A 301 1.41 6.55 32.61
C TYR A 301 1.93 6.13 33.99
N HIS A 302 2.76 6.95 34.65
CA HIS A 302 3.38 6.60 35.94
C HIS A 302 3.02 7.56 37.08
N ALA A 303 3.08 8.89 36.87
CA ALA A 303 2.84 9.85 37.96
C ALA A 303 1.34 10.03 38.30
N LEU A 304 0.46 9.99 37.29
CA LEU A 304 -0.99 10.12 37.49
C LEU A 304 -1.66 8.77 37.80
N LYS A 305 -1.28 8.16 38.92
CA LYS A 305 -2.06 7.08 39.55
C LYS A 305 -3.37 7.60 40.09
N PHE A 306 -4.39 6.75 40.15
CA PHE A 306 -5.63 7.08 40.85
C PHE A 306 -5.48 6.79 42.35
N LEU A 307 -6.42 7.26 43.18
CA LEU A 307 -6.49 6.86 44.59
C LEU A 307 -6.66 5.33 44.71
N PRO A 308 -6.06 4.68 45.72
CA PRO A 308 -6.16 3.23 45.92
C PRO A 308 -7.59 2.67 45.89
N GLU A 309 -8.55 3.37 46.53
CA GLU A 309 -9.97 2.99 46.54
C GLU A 309 -10.57 2.85 45.12
N ILE A 310 -10.14 3.69 44.17
CA ILE A 310 -10.57 3.65 42.77
C ILE A 310 -9.89 2.49 42.03
N GLU A 311 -8.61 2.22 42.32
CA GLU A 311 -7.87 1.12 41.71
C GLU A 311 -8.39 -0.24 42.19
N GLU A 312 -8.57 -0.42 43.50
CA GLU A 312 -9.15 -1.63 44.12
C GLU A 312 -10.58 -1.92 43.62
N MET A 313 -11.46 -0.91 43.58
CA MET A 313 -12.81 -1.09 43.04
C MET A 313 -12.80 -1.44 41.54
N SER A 314 -11.82 -0.94 40.78
CA SER A 314 -11.66 -1.34 39.37
C SER A 314 -11.23 -2.81 39.23
N ASP A 315 -10.36 -3.32 40.10
CA ASP A 315 -9.95 -4.73 40.08
C ASP A 315 -11.09 -5.65 40.53
N LEU A 316 -11.88 -5.24 41.52
CA LEU A 316 -13.10 -5.96 41.92
C LEU A 316 -14.08 -6.11 40.74
N LEU A 317 -14.28 -5.06 39.95
CA LEU A 317 -15.11 -5.10 38.74
C LEU A 317 -14.51 -6.03 37.65
N VAL A 318 -13.19 -6.02 37.45
CA VAL A 318 -12.50 -6.90 36.49
C VAL A 318 -12.56 -8.37 36.92
N SER A 319 -12.32 -8.67 38.20
CA SER A 319 -12.43 -10.01 38.77
C SER A 319 -13.86 -10.54 38.67
N ARG A 320 -14.88 -9.69 38.92
CA ARG A 320 -16.28 -10.06 38.70
C ARG A 320 -16.56 -10.35 37.23
N MET A 321 -16.07 -9.55 36.28
CA MET A 321 -16.23 -9.82 34.84
C MET A 321 -15.59 -11.15 34.41
N ARG A 322 -14.37 -11.45 34.87
CA ARG A 322 -13.66 -12.69 34.51
C ARG A 322 -14.30 -13.96 35.11
N ASN A 323 -14.80 -13.88 36.34
CA ASN A 323 -15.35 -15.04 37.05
C ASN A 323 -16.86 -15.27 36.82
N ARG A 324 -17.56 -14.34 36.15
CA ARG A 324 -19.04 -14.34 36.00
C ARG A 324 -19.64 -15.59 35.37
N THR A 325 -18.87 -16.34 34.58
CA THR A 325 -19.29 -17.56 33.88
C THR A 325 -18.78 -18.85 34.54
N GLY A 326 -18.24 -18.80 35.77
CA GLY A 326 -17.75 -19.95 36.53
C GLY A 326 -16.39 -20.51 36.06
N ILE A 327 -15.91 -20.06 34.91
CA ILE A 327 -14.57 -20.28 34.36
C ILE A 327 -13.98 -18.90 34.08
N SER A 328 -12.68 -18.70 34.31
CA SER A 328 -11.98 -17.44 34.04
C SER A 328 -11.91 -17.17 32.52
N ASN A 329 -12.94 -16.52 31.99
CA ASN A 329 -13.10 -16.24 30.57
C ASN A 329 -12.69 -14.80 30.22
N PRO A 330 -12.17 -14.55 29.00
CA PRO A 330 -11.84 -13.21 28.55
C PRO A 330 -13.09 -12.33 28.41
N PHE A 331 -12.91 -11.01 28.43
CA PHE A 331 -13.99 -10.05 28.23
C PHE A 331 -13.59 -8.84 27.38
N MET A 332 -14.61 -8.29 26.72
CA MET A 332 -14.51 -7.11 25.88
C MET A 332 -15.01 -5.89 26.65
N ALA A 333 -14.27 -4.79 26.65
CA ALA A 333 -14.76 -3.51 27.13
C ALA A 333 -15.15 -2.61 25.94
N LEU A 334 -16.44 -2.30 25.85
CA LEU A 334 -17.03 -1.50 24.78
C LEU A 334 -17.30 -0.08 25.27
N HIS A 335 -16.51 0.89 24.78
CA HIS A 335 -16.71 2.31 25.02
C HIS A 335 -17.79 2.86 24.07
N LEU A 336 -19.04 2.78 24.52
CA LEU A 336 -20.23 3.15 23.76
C LEU A 336 -20.54 4.65 23.92
N ARG A 337 -19.86 5.47 23.12
CA ARG A 337 -19.95 6.94 23.11
C ARG A 337 -21.22 7.48 22.44
N PHE A 338 -22.39 7.01 22.90
CA PHE A 338 -23.71 7.33 22.35
C PHE A 338 -24.61 8.07 23.35
N GLU A 339 -24.01 8.91 24.20
CA GLU A 339 -24.72 9.69 25.22
C GLU A 339 -25.43 10.91 24.59
N LYS A 340 -26.49 11.42 25.22
CA LYS A 340 -27.27 12.58 24.73
C LYS A 340 -26.38 13.78 24.36
N GLY A 341 -25.34 14.05 25.15
CA GLY A 341 -24.36 15.11 24.89
C GLY A 341 -23.58 14.90 23.59
N MET A 342 -23.08 13.69 23.34
CA MET A 342 -22.32 13.36 22.13
C MET A 342 -23.20 13.32 20.88
N VAL A 343 -24.39 12.71 21.00
CA VAL A 343 -25.41 12.70 19.93
C VAL A 343 -25.80 14.13 19.55
N GLY A 344 -26.03 15.00 20.54
CA GLY A 344 -26.23 16.44 20.32
C GLY A 344 -25.06 17.10 19.58
N LEU A 345 -23.86 17.03 20.17
CA LEU A 345 -22.63 17.68 19.70
C LEU A 345 -22.19 17.27 18.29
N SER A 346 -22.50 16.05 17.86
CA SER A 346 -22.17 15.55 16.51
C SER A 346 -22.90 16.30 15.38
N PHE A 347 -24.11 16.81 15.65
CA PHE A 347 -25.03 17.31 14.61
C PHE A 347 -25.21 16.31 13.45
N CYS A 348 -25.23 15.00 13.76
CA CYS A 348 -25.63 13.92 12.86
C CYS A 348 -27.13 13.60 13.01
N ASP A 349 -27.70 12.91 12.03
CA ASP A 349 -29.03 12.32 12.12
C ASP A 349 -28.94 10.80 12.30
N PHE A 350 -29.89 10.27 13.06
CA PHE A 350 -29.94 8.88 13.54
C PHE A 350 -31.37 8.35 13.37
N VAL A 351 -31.54 7.02 13.30
CA VAL A 351 -32.87 6.42 13.13
C VAL A 351 -33.64 6.56 14.44
N GLY A 352 -34.81 7.20 14.44
CA GLY A 352 -35.58 7.47 15.67
C GLY A 352 -36.93 8.11 15.38
N THR A 353 -37.78 8.17 16.41
CA THR A 353 -39.12 8.78 16.36
C THR A 353 -39.06 10.28 16.06
N ARG A 354 -40.18 10.87 15.60
CA ARG A 354 -40.27 12.33 15.37
C ARG A 354 -39.98 13.10 16.66
N ASP A 355 -40.65 12.73 17.76
CA ASP A 355 -40.40 13.19 19.12
C ASP A 355 -38.92 13.19 19.53
N GLU A 356 -38.18 12.10 19.30
CA GLU A 356 -36.74 12.04 19.60
C GLU A 356 -35.93 13.04 18.77
N LYS A 357 -36.29 13.26 17.50
CA LYS A 357 -35.59 14.19 16.62
C LYS A 357 -35.89 15.64 17.01
N ASP A 358 -37.14 15.96 17.33
CA ASP A 358 -37.57 17.29 17.71
C ASP A 358 -36.97 17.70 19.07
N ARG A 359 -37.03 16.82 20.08
CA ARG A 359 -36.37 17.03 21.39
C ARG A 359 -34.84 17.16 21.27
N MET A 360 -34.23 16.51 20.28
CA MET A 360 -32.80 16.66 19.97
C MET A 360 -32.49 17.97 19.23
N ALA A 361 -33.38 18.45 18.37
CA ALA A 361 -33.27 19.75 17.71
C ALA A 361 -33.36 20.91 18.72
N GLU A 362 -34.31 20.86 19.64
CA GLU A 362 -34.43 21.79 20.78
C GLU A 362 -33.17 21.79 21.65
N TYR A 363 -32.67 20.60 22.02
CA TYR A 363 -31.45 20.46 22.80
C TYR A 363 -30.23 21.07 22.09
N ARG A 364 -30.07 20.83 20.78
CA ARG A 364 -29.00 21.44 19.97
C ARG A 364 -29.13 22.97 19.85
N LYS A 365 -30.37 23.48 19.73
CA LYS A 365 -30.68 24.93 19.73
C LYS A 365 -30.31 25.60 21.05
N LYS A 366 -30.57 24.93 22.17
CA LYS A 366 -30.26 25.43 23.53
C LYS A 366 -28.77 25.40 23.86
N GLU A 367 -28.10 24.25 23.69
CA GLU A 367 -26.73 24.07 24.18
C GLU A 367 -25.66 24.60 23.20
N TRP A 368 -25.95 24.66 21.89
CA TRP A 368 -25.01 25.16 20.87
C TRP A 368 -25.63 26.18 19.88
N PRO A 369 -26.28 27.26 20.34
CA PRO A 369 -27.01 28.21 19.49
C PRO A 369 -26.13 28.84 18.39
N ARG A 370 -24.82 29.05 18.66
CA ARG A 370 -23.87 29.56 17.66
C ARG A 370 -23.59 28.58 16.50
N ARG A 371 -23.74 27.27 16.72
CA ARG A 371 -23.64 26.22 15.69
C ARG A 371 -25.00 25.87 15.06
N TYR A 372 -26.10 26.18 15.73
CA TYR A 372 -27.47 25.89 15.27
C TYR A 372 -28.00 26.87 14.20
N LYS A 373 -27.17 27.80 13.69
CA LYS A 373 -27.59 28.74 12.64
C LYS A 373 -28.07 27.99 11.38
N ASN A 374 -29.14 28.51 10.79
CA ASN A 374 -29.74 28.10 9.50
C ASN A 374 -30.03 26.59 9.37
N GLY A 375 -30.41 25.92 10.46
CA GLY A 375 -30.87 24.52 10.39
C GLY A 375 -29.76 23.52 10.05
N SER A 376 -28.56 23.69 10.61
CA SER A 376 -27.34 22.88 10.39
C SER A 376 -27.42 21.36 10.71
N HIS A 377 -28.64 20.85 10.89
CA HIS A 377 -29.02 19.44 10.91
C HIS A 377 -29.51 18.90 9.54
N LEU A 378 -29.54 19.74 8.48
CA LEU A 378 -29.95 19.36 7.11
C LEU A 378 -29.47 17.94 6.73
N TRP A 379 -30.39 17.10 6.24
CA TRP A 379 -30.15 15.68 5.94
C TRP A 379 -28.90 15.44 5.07
N GLN A 380 -28.64 16.29 4.08
CA GLN A 380 -27.44 16.21 3.23
C GLN A 380 -26.14 16.36 4.05
N LEU A 381 -26.07 17.34 4.96
CA LEU A 381 -24.91 17.59 5.82
C LEU A 381 -24.75 16.51 6.90
N ALA A 382 -25.86 15.99 7.43
CA ALA A 382 -25.87 14.85 8.34
C ALA A 382 -25.34 13.57 7.64
N LEU A 383 -25.81 13.29 6.42
CA LEU A 383 -25.36 12.17 5.60
C LEU A 383 -23.89 12.30 5.19
N GLN A 384 -23.43 13.50 4.84
CA GLN A 384 -22.02 13.79 4.59
C GLN A 384 -21.16 13.45 5.81
N LYS A 385 -21.52 13.95 7.01
CA LYS A 385 -20.80 13.62 8.25
C LYS A 385 -20.76 12.13 8.55
N ARG A 386 -21.81 11.37 8.20
CA ARG A 386 -21.83 9.90 8.38
C ARG A 386 -20.83 9.23 7.42
N LYS A 387 -20.85 9.60 6.13
CA LYS A 387 -19.87 9.15 5.12
C LYS A 387 -18.42 9.53 5.46
N GLU A 388 -18.21 10.69 6.08
CA GLU A 388 -16.90 11.15 6.59
C GLU A 388 -16.48 10.48 7.92
N GLY A 389 -17.28 9.55 8.45
CA GLY A 389 -17.00 8.89 9.73
C GLY A 389 -17.05 9.82 10.95
N ARG A 390 -17.66 11.01 10.83
CA ARG A 390 -17.75 12.04 11.89
C ARG A 390 -18.89 11.81 12.89
N CYS A 391 -19.79 10.85 12.66
CA CYS A 391 -20.81 10.44 13.63
C CYS A 391 -20.28 9.37 14.61
N PRO A 392 -20.82 9.23 15.84
CA PRO A 392 -20.76 7.98 16.60
C PRO A 392 -21.57 6.88 15.91
N LEU A 393 -21.22 5.62 16.16
CA LEU A 393 -22.03 4.46 15.74
C LEU A 393 -23.23 4.26 16.69
N GLU A 394 -24.36 3.85 16.14
CA GLU A 394 -25.54 3.41 16.90
C GLU A 394 -25.29 2.01 17.50
N PRO A 395 -25.84 1.63 18.67
CA PRO A 395 -25.52 0.34 19.31
C PRO A 395 -25.85 -0.89 18.44
N GLU A 396 -26.85 -0.76 17.57
CA GLU A 396 -27.23 -1.72 16.54
C GLU A 396 -26.17 -1.91 15.45
N GLU A 397 -25.53 -0.83 14.97
CA GLU A 397 -24.40 -0.91 14.02
C GLU A 397 -23.21 -1.63 14.65
N VAL A 398 -22.94 -1.34 15.93
CA VAL A 398 -21.86 -1.97 16.70
C VAL A 398 -22.10 -3.47 16.86
N ALA A 399 -23.34 -3.88 17.17
CA ALA A 399 -23.72 -5.28 17.27
C ALA A 399 -23.40 -6.03 15.96
N VAL A 400 -23.86 -5.49 14.84
CA VAL A 400 -23.67 -6.07 13.50
C VAL A 400 -22.18 -6.14 13.11
N ILE A 401 -21.38 -5.10 13.44
CA ILE A 401 -19.92 -5.11 13.22
C ILE A 401 -19.24 -6.20 14.06
N LEU A 402 -19.56 -6.32 15.36
CA LEU A 402 -18.96 -7.34 16.23
C LEU A 402 -19.31 -8.76 15.77
N ARG A 403 -20.56 -9.00 15.32
CA ARG A 403 -20.95 -10.30 14.78
C ARG A 403 -20.27 -10.60 13.44
N ALA A 404 -20.09 -9.60 12.58
CA ALA A 404 -19.34 -9.75 11.33
C ALA A 404 -17.82 -9.95 11.53
N MET A 405 -17.25 -9.42 12.61
CA MET A 405 -15.89 -9.75 13.07
C MET A 405 -15.75 -11.19 13.60
N GLY A 406 -16.85 -11.93 13.74
CA GLY A 406 -16.87 -13.33 14.16
C GLY A 406 -17.09 -13.56 15.65
N TYR A 407 -17.44 -12.55 16.45
CA TYR A 407 -17.71 -12.75 17.87
C TYR A 407 -18.98 -13.61 18.11
N PRO A 408 -18.92 -14.63 18.99
CA PRO A 408 -20.08 -15.45 19.37
C PRO A 408 -21.05 -14.69 20.28
N LYS A 409 -22.30 -15.15 20.37
CA LYS A 409 -23.37 -14.54 21.17
C LYS A 409 -23.03 -14.51 22.67
N GLU A 410 -22.19 -15.45 23.09
CA GLU A 410 -21.76 -15.73 24.45
C GLU A 410 -20.72 -14.71 24.95
N THR A 411 -20.11 -13.93 24.04
CA THR A 411 -19.08 -12.90 24.29
C THR A 411 -19.43 -12.01 25.48
N GLN A 412 -18.59 -12.03 26.52
CA GLN A 412 -18.75 -11.17 27.70
C GLN A 412 -18.38 -9.71 27.34
N ILE A 413 -19.33 -8.78 27.49
CA ILE A 413 -19.14 -7.35 27.15
C ILE A 413 -19.41 -6.48 28.38
N TYR A 414 -18.39 -5.75 28.83
CA TYR A 414 -18.52 -4.62 29.75
C TYR A 414 -18.78 -3.34 28.93
N VAL A 415 -19.83 -2.57 29.24
CA VAL A 415 -20.14 -1.31 28.55
C VAL A 415 -19.70 -0.11 29.38
N ALA A 416 -18.62 0.53 28.94
CA ALA A 416 -18.21 1.84 29.43
C ALA A 416 -19.00 2.93 28.70
N SER A 417 -20.01 3.49 29.37
CA SER A 417 -20.84 4.58 28.84
C SER A 417 -21.46 5.39 29.97
N GLY A 418 -21.87 6.62 29.65
CA GLY A 418 -22.89 7.32 30.41
C GLY A 418 -24.30 6.83 30.06
N GLN A 419 -25.31 7.67 30.29
CA GLN A 419 -26.69 7.33 29.89
C GLN A 419 -26.81 7.33 28.36
N VAL A 420 -26.95 6.13 27.78
CA VAL A 420 -27.14 5.91 26.33
C VAL A 420 -28.40 6.64 25.85
N TYR A 421 -28.26 7.42 24.78
CA TYR A 421 -29.37 8.15 24.17
C TYR A 421 -30.46 7.19 23.67
N GLY A 422 -31.72 7.47 23.99
CA GLY A 422 -32.87 6.59 23.71
C GLY A 422 -33.00 5.37 24.65
N GLY A 423 -32.11 5.22 25.65
CA GLY A 423 -32.27 4.27 26.75
C GLY A 423 -32.31 2.80 26.32
N GLN A 424 -33.09 1.99 27.05
CA GLN A 424 -33.13 0.53 26.87
C GLN A 424 -33.55 0.11 25.45
N ASN A 425 -34.46 0.85 24.80
CA ASN A 425 -34.89 0.57 23.42
C ASN A 425 -33.73 0.66 22.41
N ARG A 426 -32.68 1.44 22.71
CA ARG A 426 -31.50 1.60 21.85
C ARG A 426 -30.38 0.60 22.16
N ILE A 427 -30.26 0.12 23.40
CA ILE A 427 -29.29 -0.93 23.75
C ILE A 427 -29.82 -2.34 23.45
N ALA A 428 -31.15 -2.52 23.40
CA ALA A 428 -31.78 -3.83 23.21
C ALA A 428 -31.25 -4.62 21.99
N PRO A 429 -31.04 -4.05 20.78
CA PRO A 429 -30.48 -4.82 19.66
C PRO A 429 -29.08 -5.38 19.93
N LEU A 430 -28.26 -4.66 20.70
CA LEU A 430 -26.92 -5.10 21.12
C LEU A 430 -27.01 -6.15 22.24
N LYS A 431 -27.86 -5.95 23.26
CA LYS A 431 -28.04 -6.90 24.37
C LYS A 431 -28.75 -8.20 23.94
N ASN A 432 -29.59 -8.14 22.91
CA ASN A 432 -30.20 -9.33 22.28
C ASN A 432 -29.17 -10.16 21.49
N MET A 433 -28.20 -9.50 20.84
CA MET A 433 -27.14 -10.18 20.10
C MET A 433 -26.02 -10.71 21.01
N PHE A 434 -25.76 -10.03 22.13
CA PHE A 434 -24.77 -10.42 23.14
C PHE A 434 -25.38 -10.36 24.56
N PRO A 435 -26.13 -11.38 25.01
CA PRO A 435 -26.83 -11.36 26.31
C PRO A 435 -25.91 -11.26 27.54
N SER A 436 -24.63 -11.65 27.39
CA SER A 436 -23.60 -11.47 28.41
C SER A 436 -23.19 -10.00 28.64
N LEU A 437 -23.80 -9.04 27.95
CA LEU A 437 -23.54 -7.59 28.10
C LEU A 437 -24.02 -7.04 29.46
N VAL A 438 -23.15 -6.27 30.12
CA VAL A 438 -23.38 -5.61 31.42
C VAL A 438 -22.74 -4.23 31.55
N THR A 439 -23.26 -3.40 32.45
CA THR A 439 -22.64 -2.16 32.94
C THR A 439 -22.07 -2.32 34.36
N LYS A 440 -21.29 -1.33 34.84
CA LYS A 440 -20.83 -1.29 36.25
C LYS A 440 -21.98 -1.31 37.26
N GLU A 441 -23.11 -0.69 36.93
CA GLU A 441 -24.34 -0.69 37.73
C GLU A 441 -25.04 -2.08 37.78
N GLU A 442 -24.65 -3.02 36.90
CA GLU A 442 -25.09 -4.43 36.92
C GLU A 442 -24.03 -5.38 37.54
N LEU A 443 -22.83 -4.88 37.87
CA LEU A 443 -21.69 -5.65 38.38
C LEU A 443 -21.30 -5.29 39.83
N ALA A 444 -21.65 -4.11 40.28
CA ALA A 444 -21.45 -3.64 41.65
C ALA A 444 -22.79 -3.47 42.36
N THR A 445 -22.78 -3.72 43.67
CA THR A 445 -23.90 -3.38 44.55
C THR A 445 -24.14 -1.87 44.54
N LYS A 446 -25.31 -1.44 45.02
CA LYS A 446 -25.62 -0.02 45.06
C LYS A 446 -24.68 0.69 46.05
N GLU A 447 -24.38 0.02 47.14
CA GLU A 447 -23.61 0.45 48.30
C GLU A 447 -22.13 0.66 47.93
N GLU A 448 -21.52 -0.30 47.22
CA GLU A 448 -20.14 -0.18 46.68
C GLU A 448 -19.98 1.04 45.75
N LEU A 449 -21.01 1.39 44.97
CA LEU A 449 -20.96 2.53 44.05
C LEU A 449 -21.34 3.88 44.71
N ASP A 450 -22.03 3.90 45.85
CA ASP A 450 -22.49 5.15 46.48
C ASP A 450 -21.33 6.01 47.00
N GLY A 451 -20.17 5.41 47.33
CA GLY A 451 -18.93 6.15 47.60
C GLY A 451 -18.45 6.98 46.40
N PHE A 452 -18.38 6.35 45.22
CA PHE A 452 -17.89 6.97 43.98
C PHE A 452 -18.92 7.88 43.30
N ARG A 453 -20.23 7.66 43.51
CA ARG A 453 -21.31 8.49 42.94
C ARG A 453 -21.29 9.96 43.34
N LYS A 454 -20.56 10.33 44.40
CA LYS A 454 -20.27 11.73 44.78
C LYS A 454 -19.60 12.52 43.64
N HIS A 455 -18.80 11.84 42.81
CA HIS A 455 -17.94 12.45 41.81
C HIS A 455 -18.10 11.73 40.46
N VAL A 456 -18.68 12.40 39.46
CA VAL A 456 -18.83 11.85 38.09
C VAL A 456 -17.45 11.49 37.51
N THR A 457 -16.44 12.25 37.89
CA THR A 457 -15.02 12.03 37.57
C THR A 457 -14.49 10.70 38.12
N SER A 458 -14.91 10.25 39.31
CA SER A 458 -14.53 8.94 39.89
C SER A 458 -15.15 7.76 39.15
N LEU A 459 -16.45 7.85 38.81
CA LEU A 459 -17.12 6.82 37.99
C LEU A 459 -16.46 6.67 36.61
N ALA A 460 -16.01 7.78 36.02
CA ALA A 460 -15.26 7.78 34.77
C ALA A 460 -13.83 7.22 34.90
N ALA A 461 -13.25 7.21 36.11
CA ALA A 461 -11.96 6.56 36.40
C ALA A 461 -12.11 5.04 36.51
N LEU A 462 -13.19 4.55 37.14
CA LEU A 462 -13.54 3.11 37.15
C LEU A 462 -13.73 2.59 35.71
N ASP A 463 -14.53 3.27 34.89
CA ASP A 463 -14.72 2.91 33.48
C ASP A 463 -13.39 2.92 32.69
N PHE A 464 -12.48 3.86 32.99
CA PHE A 464 -11.16 3.94 32.35
C PHE A 464 -10.28 2.74 32.71
N LEU A 465 -10.21 2.38 34.00
CA LEU A 465 -9.38 1.27 34.49
C LEU A 465 -9.91 -0.10 34.04
N VAL A 466 -11.23 -0.32 34.07
CA VAL A 466 -11.83 -1.56 33.55
C VAL A 466 -11.61 -1.69 32.03
N CYS A 467 -11.71 -0.59 31.27
CA CYS A 467 -11.34 -0.59 29.84
C CYS A 467 -9.83 -0.77 29.57
N LEU A 468 -8.97 -0.36 30.49
CA LEU A 468 -7.52 -0.57 30.37
C LEU A 468 -7.15 -2.04 30.62
N LYS A 469 -7.79 -2.68 31.60
CA LYS A 469 -7.54 -4.05 32.08
C LYS A 469 -8.27 -5.16 31.28
N SER A 470 -9.12 -4.82 30.31
CA SER A 470 -9.86 -5.79 29.49
C SER A 470 -9.01 -6.44 28.40
N ASP A 471 -9.38 -7.64 27.97
CA ASP A 471 -8.61 -8.40 26.96
C ASP A 471 -8.76 -7.77 25.57
N VAL A 472 -10.00 -7.38 25.22
CA VAL A 472 -10.33 -6.55 24.04
C VAL A 472 -10.92 -5.22 24.50
N PHE A 473 -10.53 -4.11 23.86
CA PHE A 473 -11.15 -2.80 23.97
C PHE A 473 -11.77 -2.41 22.62
N VAL A 474 -12.97 -1.82 22.61
CA VAL A 474 -13.67 -1.39 21.39
C VAL A 474 -14.22 0.02 21.57
N MET A 475 -13.94 0.92 20.63
CA MET A 475 -14.40 2.32 20.69
C MET A 475 -15.47 2.63 19.63
N THR A 476 -16.64 3.15 20.00
CA THR A 476 -17.69 3.49 19.02
C THR A 476 -17.60 4.92 18.48
N HIS A 477 -16.78 5.77 19.12
CA HIS A 477 -16.40 7.10 18.64
C HIS A 477 -15.04 7.52 19.22
N GLY A 478 -14.39 8.51 18.60
CA GLY A 478 -13.14 9.09 19.08
C GLY A 478 -13.29 10.02 20.28
N GLY A 479 -12.17 10.48 20.82
CA GLY A 479 -12.09 11.39 21.96
C GLY A 479 -11.10 10.91 23.01
N ASN A 480 -10.75 11.79 23.95
CA ASN A 480 -9.56 11.63 24.79
C ASN A 480 -9.57 10.34 25.65
N PHE A 481 -10.74 9.84 26.06
CA PHE A 481 -10.89 8.55 26.75
C PHE A 481 -10.36 7.39 25.90
N ALA A 482 -10.88 7.22 24.68
CA ALA A 482 -10.45 6.15 23.77
C ALA A 482 -9.00 6.33 23.32
N LYS A 483 -8.53 7.58 23.15
CA LYS A 483 -7.12 7.87 22.85
C LYS A 483 -6.22 7.35 23.96
N LEU A 484 -6.40 7.82 25.20
CA LEU A 484 -5.54 7.49 26.33
C LEU A 484 -5.51 5.98 26.64
N ILE A 485 -6.62 5.26 26.45
CA ILE A 485 -6.66 3.79 26.61
C ILE A 485 -5.88 3.09 25.49
N ILE A 486 -6.02 3.52 24.23
CA ILE A 486 -5.22 3.00 23.12
C ILE A 486 -3.74 3.32 23.33
N GLY A 487 -3.41 4.56 23.70
CA GLY A 487 -2.05 4.98 24.03
C GLY A 487 -1.44 4.14 25.15
N ALA A 488 -2.16 3.90 26.25
CA ALA A 488 -1.70 3.04 27.34
C ALA A 488 -1.50 1.58 26.89
N ARG A 489 -2.45 0.99 26.14
CA ARG A 489 -2.35 -0.39 25.63
C ARG A 489 -1.22 -0.55 24.60
N ARG A 490 -0.89 0.50 23.84
CA ARG A 490 0.30 0.58 22.96
C ARG A 490 1.60 0.71 23.76
N TYR A 491 1.65 1.64 24.73
CA TYR A 491 2.78 1.85 25.64
C TYR A 491 3.18 0.58 26.40
N MET A 492 2.18 -0.20 26.86
CA MET A 492 2.35 -1.51 27.51
C MET A 492 2.71 -2.66 26.55
N GLY A 493 3.35 -2.37 25.41
CA GLY A 493 3.84 -3.36 24.45
C GLY A 493 2.75 -4.05 23.62
N HIS A 494 1.67 -3.34 23.29
CA HIS A 494 0.59 -3.83 22.41
C HIS A 494 -0.05 -5.18 22.81
N ARG A 495 0.05 -5.59 24.09
CA ARG A 495 -0.36 -6.93 24.55
C ARG A 495 -1.85 -7.21 24.40
N HIS A 496 -2.69 -6.19 24.52
CA HIS A 496 -4.16 -6.32 24.51
C HIS A 496 -4.79 -5.65 23.28
N LYS A 497 -5.85 -6.26 22.76
CA LYS A 497 -6.50 -5.87 21.50
C LYS A 497 -7.32 -4.59 21.64
N SER A 498 -7.31 -3.73 20.63
CA SER A 498 -7.93 -2.40 20.66
C SER A 498 -8.58 -2.06 19.30
N ILE A 499 -9.86 -2.38 19.15
CA ILE A 499 -10.60 -2.29 17.88
C ILE A 499 -11.14 -0.87 17.66
N LYS A 500 -10.79 -0.27 16.52
CA LYS A 500 -11.15 1.09 16.09
C LYS A 500 -11.94 1.04 14.77
N PRO A 501 -13.28 0.93 14.79
CA PRO A 501 -14.10 0.79 13.59
C PRO A 501 -13.88 1.88 12.53
N ASP A 502 -13.94 1.55 11.24
CA ASP A 502 -14.03 2.55 10.17
C ASP A 502 -15.47 3.00 9.94
N LYS A 503 -15.87 3.99 10.73
CA LYS A 503 -17.23 4.56 10.69
C LYS A 503 -17.58 5.20 9.34
N GLY A 504 -16.59 5.60 8.54
CA GLY A 504 -16.81 6.20 7.21
C GLY A 504 -17.08 5.13 6.14
N LEU A 505 -16.31 4.04 6.15
CA LEU A 505 -16.52 2.89 5.27
C LEU A 505 -17.77 2.10 5.69
N MET A 506 -17.97 1.85 6.99
CA MET A 506 -19.18 1.20 7.50
C MET A 506 -20.44 2.02 7.15
N SER A 507 -20.37 3.36 7.13
CA SER A 507 -21.48 4.19 6.63
C SER A 507 -21.76 4.04 5.12
N LYS A 508 -20.86 3.41 4.34
CA LYS A 508 -21.12 3.00 2.95
C LYS A 508 -21.74 1.61 2.91
N SER A 509 -21.15 0.62 3.59
CA SER A 509 -21.65 -0.77 3.59
C SER A 509 -23.03 -0.90 4.26
N PHE A 510 -23.32 -0.09 5.29
CA PHE A 510 -24.68 0.10 5.84
C PHE A 510 -25.59 1.02 4.98
N GLY A 511 -25.02 1.76 4.04
CA GLY A 511 -25.77 2.60 3.09
C GLY A 511 -26.28 1.84 1.87
N ASP A 512 -25.70 0.68 1.57
CA ASP A 512 -25.99 -0.13 0.39
C ASP A 512 -27.18 -1.09 0.64
N PRO A 513 -28.25 -1.03 -0.17
CA PRO A 513 -29.37 -1.96 -0.06
C PRO A 513 -29.11 -3.37 -0.62
N TYR A 514 -28.10 -3.54 -1.48
CA TYR A 514 -27.79 -4.80 -2.18
C TYR A 514 -26.62 -5.58 -1.56
N MET A 515 -25.99 -5.04 -0.52
CA MET A 515 -24.90 -5.69 0.22
C MET A 515 -25.37 -7.01 0.87
N GLY A 516 -24.81 -8.13 0.41
CA GLY A 516 -25.00 -9.45 1.02
C GLY A 516 -24.16 -9.65 2.27
N TRP A 517 -24.62 -10.49 3.21
CA TRP A 517 -23.92 -10.73 4.48
C TRP A 517 -22.46 -11.18 4.30
N ALA A 518 -22.19 -12.11 3.37
CA ALA A 518 -20.82 -12.62 3.14
C ALA A 518 -19.86 -11.50 2.71
N THR A 519 -20.27 -10.63 1.77
CA THR A 519 -19.47 -9.48 1.33
C THR A 519 -19.28 -8.46 2.45
N PHE A 520 -20.30 -8.22 3.28
CA PHE A 520 -20.16 -7.36 4.46
C PHE A 520 -19.19 -7.91 5.50
N VAL A 521 -19.20 -9.23 5.73
CA VAL A 521 -18.25 -9.92 6.62
C VAL A 521 -16.82 -9.78 6.08
N GLU A 522 -16.62 -9.95 4.78
CA GLU A 522 -15.31 -9.74 4.13
C GLU A 522 -14.84 -8.28 4.25
N ASP A 523 -15.71 -7.31 3.90
CA ASP A 523 -15.50 -5.86 4.09
C ASP A 523 -15.06 -5.54 5.52
N VAL A 524 -15.81 -6.05 6.52
CA VAL A 524 -15.55 -5.83 7.95
C VAL A 524 -14.24 -6.46 8.37
N VAL A 525 -13.96 -7.71 8.00
CA VAL A 525 -12.72 -8.39 8.38
C VAL A 525 -11.52 -7.66 7.78
N VAL A 526 -11.50 -7.45 6.46
CA VAL A 526 -10.38 -6.82 5.74
C VAL A 526 -10.12 -5.39 6.24
N THR A 527 -11.16 -4.56 6.35
CA THR A 527 -11.04 -3.15 6.77
C THR A 527 -10.43 -2.99 8.16
N HIS A 528 -10.65 -3.95 9.05
CA HIS A 528 -10.25 -3.84 10.45
C HIS A 528 -8.96 -4.59 10.80
N GLN A 529 -8.34 -5.34 9.88
CA GLN A 529 -7.06 -6.05 10.11
C GLN A 529 -6.01 -5.15 10.78
N THR A 530 -5.74 -3.99 10.19
CA THR A 530 -4.78 -2.98 10.70
C THR A 530 -5.31 -2.14 11.86
N ARG A 531 -6.60 -2.24 12.19
CA ARG A 531 -7.32 -1.36 13.14
C ARG A 531 -7.62 -2.04 14.47
N THR A 532 -6.80 -3.03 14.82
CA THR A 532 -6.90 -3.90 16.00
C THR A 532 -5.98 -3.49 17.17
N GLY A 533 -5.21 -2.42 17.03
CA GLY A 533 -4.31 -1.91 18.08
C GLY A 533 -2.82 -2.18 17.84
N LEU A 534 -2.48 -2.79 16.71
CA LEU A 534 -1.11 -2.95 16.20
C LEU A 534 -0.32 -1.61 16.13
N PRO A 535 1.01 -1.63 16.03
CA PRO A 535 1.83 -0.44 15.76
C PRO A 535 1.44 0.26 14.45
N GLU A 536 1.52 1.59 14.44
CA GLU A 536 1.23 2.47 13.29
C GLU A 536 2.46 3.39 13.05
N GLU A 537 2.79 3.71 11.79
CA GLU A 537 3.86 4.69 11.49
C GLU A 537 3.51 6.06 12.09
N THR A 538 4.39 6.62 12.94
CA THR A 538 4.16 7.92 13.58
C THR A 538 4.65 9.08 12.72
N PHE A 539 3.71 9.87 12.19
CA PHE A 539 3.98 11.10 11.44
C PHE A 539 4.45 12.25 12.35
N PRO A 540 5.10 13.32 11.84
CA PRO A 540 5.68 14.38 12.67
C PRO A 540 4.73 15.05 13.68
N ASN A 541 3.44 15.14 13.34
CA ASN A 541 2.40 15.74 14.18
C ASN A 541 1.54 14.66 14.87
N TYR A 542 2.19 13.59 15.37
CA TYR A 542 1.50 12.46 16.01
C TYR A 542 0.78 12.89 17.30
N ASP A 543 -0.36 12.27 17.58
CA ASP A 543 -1.05 12.46 18.86
C ASP A 543 -0.41 11.57 19.93
N LEU A 544 0.43 12.17 20.77
CA LEU A 544 1.16 11.53 21.88
C LEU A 544 0.27 10.61 22.76
N TRP A 545 -1.01 10.95 22.88
CA TRP A 545 -1.96 10.25 23.77
C TRP A 545 -2.63 9.04 23.10
N GLU A 546 -2.57 8.94 21.77
CA GLU A 546 -3.08 7.79 20.98
C GLU A 546 -1.92 6.96 20.37
N ASN A 547 -0.76 7.58 20.18
CA ASN A 547 0.44 7.02 19.56
C ASN A 547 1.73 7.45 20.31
N PRO A 548 2.08 6.79 21.43
CA PRO A 548 3.28 7.08 22.22
C PRO A 548 4.58 6.49 21.63
N LEU A 549 4.54 5.92 20.42
CA LEU A 549 5.55 4.98 19.92
C LEU A 549 6.97 5.57 19.81
N THR A 550 7.13 6.66 19.04
CA THR A 550 8.43 7.32 18.84
C THR A 550 9.02 8.05 20.05
N PRO A 551 8.25 8.77 20.90
CA PRO A 551 8.83 9.48 22.05
C PRO A 551 8.98 8.64 23.31
N CYS A 552 8.16 7.60 23.53
CA CYS A 552 7.97 7.01 24.86
C CYS A 552 8.14 5.50 24.95
N THR A 553 8.16 4.80 23.81
CA THR A 553 8.62 3.41 23.70
C THR A 553 9.85 3.34 22.81
N GLN A 554 10.55 2.21 22.85
CA GLN A 554 11.64 1.91 21.92
C GLN A 554 11.43 0.52 21.35
N GLN A 555 11.74 0.36 20.06
CA GLN A 555 11.83 -0.95 19.44
C GLN A 555 13.19 -1.56 19.81
N PHE A 556 13.17 -2.61 20.61
CA PHE A 556 14.35 -3.38 20.99
C PHE A 556 14.84 -4.26 19.83
N SER A 557 16.15 -4.44 19.72
CA SER A 557 16.77 -5.23 18.66
C SER A 557 16.82 -6.73 19.01
N LEU A 558 17.24 -7.56 18.06
CA LEU A 558 17.54 -8.96 18.32
C LEU A 558 18.80 -9.16 19.18
N GLN A 559 19.65 -8.12 19.34
CA GLN A 559 20.81 -8.18 20.22
C GLN A 559 20.40 -8.04 21.69
N ASP A 560 19.55 -7.06 22.03
CA ASP A 560 19.05 -6.91 23.40
C ASP A 560 18.21 -8.11 23.86
N LYS A 561 17.55 -8.78 22.90
CA LYS A 561 16.87 -10.06 23.17
C LYS A 561 17.84 -11.18 23.55
N LYS A 562 19.12 -11.15 23.15
CA LYS A 562 20.12 -12.09 23.71
C LYS A 562 20.41 -11.80 25.17
N ASP A 563 20.47 -10.53 25.58
CA ASP A 563 20.81 -10.18 26.96
C ASP A 563 19.65 -10.49 27.91
N GLU A 564 18.41 -10.16 27.50
CA GLU A 564 17.19 -10.60 28.20
C GLU A 564 17.05 -12.14 28.17
N GLN A 565 17.46 -12.82 27.11
CA GLN A 565 17.42 -14.28 27.03
C GLN A 565 18.60 -14.97 27.73
N LEU A 566 19.74 -14.30 27.95
CA LEU A 566 20.81 -14.75 28.86
C LEU A 566 20.30 -14.68 30.30
N MET A 567 19.75 -13.54 30.70
CA MET A 567 19.18 -13.34 32.04
C MET A 567 18.02 -14.30 32.30
N LEU A 568 17.14 -14.53 31.31
CA LEU A 568 16.09 -15.55 31.39
C LEU A 568 16.62 -16.99 31.35
N VAL A 569 17.81 -17.25 30.79
CA VAL A 569 18.48 -18.57 30.86
C VAL A 569 19.20 -18.78 32.20
N GLU A 570 19.64 -17.72 32.87
CA GLU A 570 20.14 -17.79 34.25
C GLU A 570 18.98 -18.00 35.23
N ILE A 571 17.88 -17.25 35.07
CA ILE A 571 16.63 -17.47 35.81
C ILE A 571 16.04 -18.86 35.49
N SER A 572 16.10 -19.35 34.25
CA SER A 572 15.61 -20.70 33.94
C SER A 572 16.48 -21.79 34.55
N LYS A 573 17.80 -21.60 34.72
CA LYS A 573 18.67 -22.55 35.45
C LYS A 573 18.33 -22.64 36.94
N GLU A 574 17.72 -21.60 37.53
CA GLU A 574 17.13 -21.71 38.87
C GLU A 574 15.77 -22.41 38.83
N ILE A 575 14.89 -22.04 37.90
CA ILE A 575 13.53 -22.59 37.78
C ILE A 575 13.51 -24.06 37.31
N GLU A 576 14.49 -24.54 36.54
CA GLU A 576 14.61 -25.93 36.09
C GLU A 576 14.82 -26.94 37.24
N LYS A 577 15.06 -26.47 38.48
CA LYS A 577 14.97 -27.30 39.69
C LYS A 577 13.52 -27.66 40.08
N THR A 578 12.50 -27.04 39.47
CA THR A 578 11.10 -27.17 39.86
C THR A 578 10.13 -27.31 38.68
N SER A 579 9.51 -28.49 38.60
CA SER A 579 8.37 -28.87 37.75
C SER A 579 8.62 -29.14 36.26
N SER A 580 8.19 -30.35 35.84
CA SER A 580 7.93 -30.70 34.44
C SER A 580 6.62 -30.08 33.96
N TYR A 581 6.55 -29.66 32.69
CA TYR A 581 5.53 -30.03 31.68
C TYR A 581 5.77 -29.22 30.40
N LYS A 582 5.70 -29.86 29.22
CA LYS A 582 5.87 -29.20 27.90
C LYS A 582 4.55 -29.18 27.12
N THR A 583 4.22 -28.05 26.52
CA THR A 583 3.16 -27.92 25.49
C THR A 583 3.70 -27.09 24.32
N HIS A 584 3.50 -27.55 23.08
CA HIS A 584 3.89 -26.82 21.89
C HIS A 584 2.70 -26.05 21.29
N VAL A 585 2.92 -24.77 20.96
CA VAL A 585 1.96 -23.94 20.20
C VAL A 585 2.61 -23.52 18.88
N ARG A 586 1.92 -23.74 17.76
CA ARG A 586 2.30 -23.21 16.44
C ARG A 586 1.51 -21.93 16.16
N VAL A 587 2.21 -20.87 15.77
CA VAL A 587 1.64 -19.55 15.45
C VAL A 587 1.78 -19.29 13.95
N SER A 588 0.74 -18.78 13.29
CA SER A 588 0.79 -18.45 11.86
C SER A 588 0.01 -17.17 11.51
N SER A 589 0.76 -16.15 11.07
CA SER A 589 0.27 -15.01 10.28
C SER A 589 1.48 -14.29 9.65
N GLN A 590 1.83 -14.62 8.40
CA GLN A 590 2.95 -13.97 7.70
C GLN A 590 2.62 -12.51 7.30
N PRO A 591 3.60 -11.59 7.26
CA PRO A 591 3.42 -10.20 6.83
C PRO A 591 3.30 -10.05 5.30
N GLU A 592 2.82 -8.88 4.82
CA GLU A 592 2.73 -8.55 3.38
C GLU A 592 4.13 -8.56 2.73
N ARG A 593 4.32 -9.40 1.71
CA ARG A 593 5.61 -9.54 1.00
C ARG A 593 5.82 -8.38 0.02
N ALA A 594 7.04 -7.82 0.02
CA ALA A 594 7.47 -6.71 -0.84
C ALA A 594 6.53 -5.49 -0.87
N SER A 595 6.04 -5.02 0.30
CA SER A 595 5.19 -3.82 0.39
C SER A 595 5.81 -2.53 -0.20
N PHE A 596 7.14 -2.52 -0.34
CA PHE A 596 7.93 -1.56 -1.11
C PHE A 596 8.83 -2.34 -2.10
N PRO A 597 9.37 -1.69 -3.16
CA PRO A 597 10.32 -2.33 -4.07
C PRO A 597 11.52 -2.89 -3.29
N PRO A 598 11.93 -4.14 -3.51
CA PRO A 598 13.11 -4.72 -2.86
C PRO A 598 14.38 -3.91 -3.12
N ARG A 599 15.24 -3.78 -2.10
CA ARG A 599 16.50 -3.05 -2.16
C ARG A 599 17.63 -3.90 -1.60
N GLY A 600 18.74 -4.00 -2.31
CA GLY A 600 19.80 -4.95 -2.00
C GLY A 600 21.00 -4.87 -2.92
N TRP A 601 21.80 -5.93 -2.92
CA TRP A 601 22.96 -6.12 -3.78
C TRP A 601 22.90 -7.49 -4.45
N ASN A 602 23.42 -7.57 -5.66
CA ASN A 602 23.51 -8.77 -6.48
C ASN A 602 24.93 -8.91 -7.03
N SER A 603 25.46 -10.14 -7.09
CA SER A 603 26.85 -10.38 -7.50
C SER A 603 27.11 -10.41 -9.02
N TYR A 604 26.10 -10.32 -9.89
CA TYR A 604 26.26 -10.53 -11.34
C TYR A 604 27.20 -9.50 -11.98
N ASP A 605 26.88 -8.21 -11.89
CA ASP A 605 27.59 -7.16 -12.63
C ASP A 605 29.05 -7.00 -12.18
N SER A 606 29.42 -7.54 -11.01
CA SER A 606 30.76 -7.46 -10.43
C SER A 606 31.56 -8.78 -10.42
N PHE A 607 30.90 -9.95 -10.39
CA PHE A 607 31.54 -11.26 -10.30
C PHE A 607 31.08 -12.27 -11.36
N CYS A 608 30.23 -11.86 -12.30
CA CYS A 608 29.47 -12.70 -13.23
C CYS A 608 28.88 -13.95 -12.57
N TRP A 609 29.55 -15.11 -12.68
CA TRP A 609 29.13 -16.37 -12.09
C TRP A 609 30.12 -16.97 -11.07
N ILE A 610 31.27 -16.32 -10.84
CA ILE A 610 32.45 -16.91 -10.17
C ILE A 610 32.68 -16.46 -8.72
N VAL A 611 31.73 -15.72 -8.12
CA VAL A 611 31.80 -15.28 -6.71
C VAL A 611 32.08 -16.45 -5.74
N SER A 612 32.90 -16.23 -4.71
CA SER A 612 33.20 -17.20 -3.65
C SER A 612 32.47 -16.90 -2.34
N GLU A 613 32.48 -17.84 -1.39
CA GLU A 613 31.96 -17.61 -0.03
C GLU A 613 32.64 -16.42 0.67
N GLU A 614 33.95 -16.22 0.46
CA GLU A 614 34.70 -15.13 1.09
C GLU A 614 34.32 -13.77 0.50
N ASP A 615 34.33 -13.64 -0.84
CA ASP A 615 33.90 -12.41 -1.54
C ASP A 615 32.47 -12.01 -1.16
N PHE A 616 31.56 -12.99 -1.11
CA PHE A 616 30.14 -12.78 -0.82
C PHE A 616 29.92 -12.33 0.63
N LEU A 617 30.55 -12.98 1.60
CA LEU A 617 30.38 -12.64 3.02
C LEU A 617 31.01 -11.29 3.36
N GLN A 618 32.18 -10.97 2.79
CA GLN A 618 32.80 -9.66 2.93
C GLN A 618 31.91 -8.57 2.33
N SER A 619 31.28 -8.83 1.18
CA SER A 619 30.31 -7.93 0.56
C SER A 619 29.08 -7.73 1.44
N ALA A 620 28.50 -8.82 1.97
CA ALA A 620 27.35 -8.78 2.89
C ALA A 620 27.65 -7.99 4.18
N GLU A 621 28.86 -8.10 4.73
CA GLU A 621 29.29 -7.31 5.89
C GLU A 621 29.34 -5.80 5.58
N ILE A 622 29.91 -5.42 4.43
CA ILE A 622 29.96 -4.02 4.00
C ILE A 622 28.55 -3.47 3.74
N ILE A 623 27.64 -4.25 3.14
CA ILE A 623 26.24 -3.86 2.96
C ILE A 623 25.57 -3.64 4.32
N SER A 624 25.79 -4.55 5.28
CA SER A 624 25.25 -4.46 6.64
C SER A 624 25.69 -3.19 7.38
N HIS A 625 26.97 -2.82 7.25
CA HIS A 625 27.53 -1.65 7.94
C HIS A 625 27.27 -0.32 7.21
N ARG A 626 27.45 -0.26 5.88
CA ARG A 626 27.40 0.99 5.10
C ARG A 626 26.05 1.31 4.45
N LEU A 627 25.30 0.30 4.01
CA LEU A 627 24.15 0.47 3.10
C LEU A 627 22.79 0.17 3.77
N LYS A 628 22.76 -0.78 4.70
CA LYS A 628 21.57 -1.15 5.48
C LYS A 628 20.85 0.01 6.20
N PRO A 629 21.53 1.05 6.74
CA PRO A 629 20.85 2.24 7.28
C PRO A 629 19.97 2.98 6.26
N TYR A 630 20.24 2.81 4.96
CA TYR A 630 19.51 3.40 3.84
C TYR A 630 18.48 2.43 3.24
N GLY A 631 18.20 1.30 3.90
CA GLY A 631 17.19 0.32 3.51
C GLY A 631 17.64 -0.77 2.54
N TYR A 632 18.95 -0.97 2.34
CA TYR A 632 19.46 -2.17 1.66
C TYR A 632 19.31 -3.38 2.58
N GLU A 633 18.48 -4.35 2.18
CA GLU A 633 18.18 -5.53 3.01
C GLU A 633 18.52 -6.88 2.37
N TYR A 634 18.60 -7.02 1.04
CA TYR A 634 18.99 -8.29 0.39
C TYR A 634 20.48 -8.33 0.00
N ALA A 635 21.12 -9.47 0.19
CA ALA A 635 22.37 -9.85 -0.46
C ALA A 635 22.14 -11.14 -1.29
N VAL A 636 22.32 -11.05 -2.60
CA VAL A 636 21.91 -12.09 -3.56
C VAL A 636 23.13 -12.69 -4.27
N ILE A 637 23.32 -14.01 -4.14
CA ILE A 637 24.27 -14.77 -4.96
C ILE A 637 23.63 -15.00 -6.32
N ASP A 638 24.25 -14.49 -7.39
CA ASP A 638 23.77 -14.71 -8.75
C ASP A 638 24.28 -16.03 -9.38
N TYR A 639 24.06 -16.21 -10.68
CA TYR A 639 23.94 -17.52 -11.31
C TYR A 639 25.17 -18.46 -11.23
N LEU A 640 24.88 -19.77 -11.40
CA LEU A 640 25.86 -20.88 -11.43
C LEU A 640 26.70 -21.06 -10.15
N TRP A 641 26.19 -20.71 -8.98
CA TRP A 641 26.83 -21.03 -7.68
C TRP A 641 27.06 -22.53 -7.43
N TYR A 642 26.32 -23.39 -8.13
CA TYR A 642 26.46 -24.84 -8.17
C TYR A 642 27.50 -25.34 -9.19
N ARG A 643 28.01 -24.48 -10.08
CA ARG A 643 28.99 -24.89 -11.10
C ARG A 643 30.40 -24.79 -10.54
N ARG A 644 31.17 -25.86 -10.74
CA ARG A 644 32.60 -25.93 -10.37
C ARG A 644 33.39 -24.92 -11.18
N ASP A 645 34.15 -24.07 -10.50
CA ASP A 645 35.11 -23.19 -11.13
C ASP A 645 36.42 -23.96 -11.40
N VAL A 646 36.52 -24.53 -12.61
CA VAL A 646 37.65 -25.34 -13.07
C VAL A 646 37.94 -25.05 -14.55
N PRO A 647 39.16 -25.30 -15.05
CA PRO A 647 39.49 -25.12 -16.46
C PRO A 647 38.51 -25.86 -17.39
N GLY A 648 37.91 -25.14 -18.35
CA GLY A 648 36.87 -25.66 -19.25
C GLY A 648 35.42 -25.42 -18.78
N ALA A 649 35.20 -24.95 -17.55
CA ALA A 649 33.89 -24.51 -17.10
C ALA A 649 33.57 -23.10 -17.66
N SER A 650 32.34 -22.92 -18.14
CA SER A 650 31.80 -21.66 -18.61
C SER A 650 30.29 -21.57 -18.38
N THR A 651 29.68 -20.48 -18.84
CA THR A 651 28.26 -20.17 -18.70
C THR A 651 27.30 -21.23 -19.28
N ASP A 652 27.68 -21.93 -20.36
CA ASP A 652 26.90 -23.03 -20.97
C ASP A 652 27.63 -24.40 -20.95
N SER A 653 28.68 -24.56 -20.12
CA SER A 653 29.40 -25.84 -20.02
C SER A 653 28.58 -26.95 -19.35
N ARG A 654 28.36 -28.04 -20.09
CA ARG A 654 27.69 -29.27 -19.65
C ARG A 654 28.63 -30.17 -18.83
N GLY A 655 28.15 -30.72 -17.72
CA GLY A 655 28.89 -31.71 -16.90
C GLY A 655 29.70 -31.16 -15.73
N PHE A 656 29.62 -29.85 -15.46
CA PHE A 656 30.35 -29.15 -14.39
C PHE A 656 29.46 -28.73 -13.21
N ASP A 657 28.16 -29.03 -13.26
CA ASP A 657 27.22 -28.69 -12.19
C ASP A 657 27.35 -29.69 -11.03
N VAL A 658 27.22 -29.21 -9.79
CA VAL A 658 27.13 -30.07 -8.61
C VAL A 658 25.66 -30.34 -8.32
N ILE A 659 25.27 -31.61 -8.43
CA ILE A 659 23.91 -32.10 -8.14
C ILE A 659 23.94 -33.15 -7.04
N ASP A 660 22.85 -33.25 -6.27
CA ASP A 660 22.60 -34.38 -5.38
C ASP A 660 22.06 -35.61 -6.14
N GLU A 661 21.86 -36.71 -5.41
CA GLU A 661 21.33 -37.98 -5.93
C GLU A 661 19.91 -37.85 -6.55
N TRP A 662 19.18 -36.79 -6.22
CA TRP A 662 17.83 -36.48 -6.73
C TRP A 662 17.87 -35.52 -7.94
N GLY A 663 19.06 -35.07 -8.33
CA GLY A 663 19.26 -34.12 -9.44
C GLY A 663 19.06 -32.65 -9.06
N ARG A 664 18.94 -32.32 -7.77
CA ARG A 664 18.84 -30.95 -7.28
C ARG A 664 20.23 -30.32 -7.22
N LEU A 665 20.32 -29.02 -7.47
CA LEU A 665 21.58 -28.27 -7.51
C LEU A 665 22.11 -28.00 -6.10
N ILE A 666 23.40 -28.21 -5.86
CA ILE A 666 24.07 -28.02 -4.55
C ILE A 666 25.25 -27.05 -4.72
N PRO A 667 25.54 -26.14 -3.78
CA PRO A 667 26.65 -25.19 -3.92
C PRO A 667 27.99 -25.90 -3.97
N ASP A 668 28.81 -25.57 -4.97
CA ASP A 668 30.11 -26.19 -5.20
C ASP A 668 30.99 -26.12 -3.93
N PRO A 669 31.36 -27.25 -3.32
CA PRO A 669 32.07 -27.26 -2.04
C PRO A 669 33.52 -26.75 -2.12
N VAL A 670 34.04 -26.43 -3.31
CA VAL A 670 35.31 -25.70 -3.45
C VAL A 670 35.08 -24.19 -3.27
N ARG A 671 34.16 -23.60 -4.03
CA ARG A 671 33.78 -22.17 -3.93
C ARG A 671 33.02 -21.80 -2.66
N TRP A 672 32.29 -22.76 -2.09
CA TRP A 672 31.45 -22.60 -0.90
C TRP A 672 31.85 -23.61 0.19
N PRO A 673 33.01 -23.43 0.87
CA PRO A 673 33.55 -24.42 1.80
C PRO A 673 32.59 -24.81 2.94
N SER A 674 31.66 -23.93 3.33
CA SER A 674 30.63 -24.23 4.32
C SER A 674 29.59 -25.25 3.87
N SER A 675 29.35 -25.44 2.56
CA SER A 675 28.34 -26.38 2.02
C SER A 675 28.70 -27.86 2.21
N LYS A 676 30.00 -28.15 2.43
CA LYS A 676 30.57 -29.50 2.60
C LYS A 676 29.77 -30.37 3.56
N GLY A 677 29.54 -31.63 3.19
CA GLY A 677 28.73 -32.55 3.99
C GLY A 677 27.21 -32.29 3.91
N GLY A 678 26.73 -31.75 2.78
CA GLY A 678 25.30 -31.62 2.49
C GLY A 678 24.59 -30.42 3.14
N ARG A 679 25.34 -29.49 3.75
CA ARG A 679 24.76 -28.32 4.44
C ARG A 679 24.20 -27.25 3.50
N GLY A 680 24.55 -27.29 2.21
CA GLY A 680 24.11 -26.31 1.23
C GLY A 680 24.45 -24.88 1.64
N PHE A 681 23.50 -23.95 1.51
CA PHE A 681 23.68 -22.55 1.91
C PHE A 681 23.36 -22.24 3.39
N THR A 682 22.96 -23.23 4.20
CA THR A 682 22.45 -23.02 5.57
C THR A 682 23.35 -22.14 6.45
N GLU A 683 24.66 -22.35 6.43
CA GLU A 683 25.61 -21.56 7.22
C GLU A 683 25.87 -20.15 6.63
N ILE A 684 25.73 -19.98 5.31
CA ILE A 684 25.86 -18.66 4.65
C ILE A 684 24.63 -17.81 4.93
N ALA A 685 23.42 -18.37 4.78
CA ALA A 685 22.18 -17.69 5.14
C ALA A 685 22.20 -17.23 6.61
N LYS A 686 22.58 -18.15 7.52
CA LYS A 686 22.76 -17.88 8.96
C LYS A 686 23.77 -16.76 9.27
N LYS A 687 24.87 -16.64 8.51
CA LYS A 687 25.80 -15.50 8.61
C LYS A 687 25.14 -14.20 8.17
N VAL A 688 24.46 -14.19 7.01
CA VAL A 688 23.73 -13.02 6.46
C VAL A 688 22.59 -12.57 7.40
N HIS A 689 21.85 -13.51 7.99
CA HIS A 689 20.84 -13.23 9.01
C HIS A 689 21.45 -12.74 10.33
N GLY A 690 22.65 -13.20 10.68
CA GLY A 690 23.43 -12.69 11.81
C GLY A 690 23.86 -11.23 11.62
N MET A 691 24.16 -10.83 10.39
CA MET A 691 24.33 -9.43 9.98
C MET A 691 22.99 -8.67 9.94
N GLY A 692 21.85 -9.34 10.09
CA GLY A 692 20.51 -8.77 9.99
C GLY A 692 20.16 -8.30 8.57
N LEU A 693 20.72 -8.94 7.56
CA LEU A 693 20.30 -8.87 6.16
C LEU A 693 19.45 -10.10 5.82
N LYS A 694 18.90 -10.13 4.60
CA LYS A 694 18.15 -11.23 3.98
C LYS A 694 19.00 -11.86 2.89
N PHE A 695 18.91 -13.18 2.77
CA PHE A 695 19.75 -13.97 1.86
C PHE A 695 18.99 -14.33 0.58
N GLY A 696 19.59 -14.11 -0.59
CA GLY A 696 18.99 -14.46 -1.87
C GLY A 696 19.88 -15.32 -2.77
N ILE A 697 19.25 -16.08 -3.67
CA ILE A 697 19.94 -16.84 -4.72
C ILE A 697 19.26 -16.66 -6.08
N HIS A 698 20.06 -16.73 -7.14
CA HIS A 698 19.61 -16.97 -8.51
C HIS A 698 19.35 -18.47 -8.73
N ILE A 699 18.35 -18.79 -9.55
CA ILE A 699 18.04 -20.15 -10.01
C ILE A 699 17.61 -20.13 -11.49
N MET A 700 18.09 -21.09 -12.27
CA MET A 700 17.66 -21.32 -13.66
C MET A 700 16.32 -22.08 -13.70
N ARG A 701 15.58 -21.97 -14.81
CA ARG A 701 14.35 -22.75 -15.07
C ARG A 701 14.52 -24.25 -14.81
N GLY A 702 13.44 -24.89 -14.38
CA GLY A 702 13.24 -26.33 -14.49
C GLY A 702 14.38 -27.22 -13.99
N LEU A 703 15.01 -27.94 -14.93
CA LEU A 703 15.90 -29.09 -14.68
C LEU A 703 17.23 -28.91 -15.40
N SER A 704 18.33 -29.20 -14.69
CA SER A 704 19.68 -29.19 -15.28
C SER A 704 19.86 -30.35 -16.26
N ARG A 705 20.59 -30.09 -17.35
CA ARG A 705 20.87 -31.09 -18.38
C ARG A 705 21.69 -32.26 -17.83
N GLN A 706 22.52 -32.01 -16.82
CA GLN A 706 23.30 -33.05 -16.16
C GLN A 706 22.42 -34.03 -15.36
N ALA A 707 21.43 -33.53 -14.61
CA ALA A 707 20.45 -34.38 -13.92
C ALA A 707 19.58 -35.17 -14.93
N TYR A 708 19.15 -34.49 -16.01
CA TYR A 708 18.47 -35.15 -17.13
C TYR A 708 19.32 -36.29 -17.72
N ASP A 709 20.57 -36.03 -18.11
CA ASP A 709 21.43 -37.01 -18.78
C ASP A 709 21.75 -38.21 -17.87
N ALA A 710 22.03 -37.97 -16.58
CA ALA A 710 22.24 -38.99 -15.55
C ALA A 710 20.94 -39.76 -15.18
N ASN A 711 19.77 -39.23 -15.55
CA ASN A 711 18.45 -39.81 -15.27
C ASN A 711 18.17 -40.03 -13.77
N THR A 712 18.46 -39.02 -12.94
CA THR A 712 18.28 -39.08 -11.48
C THR A 712 16.82 -39.42 -11.10
N PRO A 713 16.59 -40.16 -9.99
CA PRO A 713 15.25 -40.27 -9.40
C PRO A 713 14.74 -38.90 -8.96
N ILE A 714 13.42 -38.70 -9.02
CA ILE A 714 12.80 -37.49 -8.45
C ILE A 714 12.51 -37.72 -6.95
N LEU A 715 12.79 -36.72 -6.11
CA LEU A 715 12.48 -36.78 -4.67
C LEU A 715 10.99 -36.53 -4.41
N ASP A 716 10.36 -37.43 -3.67
CA ASP A 716 9.11 -37.19 -2.96
C ASP A 716 9.42 -36.77 -1.52
N THR A 717 9.39 -35.46 -1.28
CA THR A 717 9.64 -34.85 0.04
C THR A 717 8.59 -35.24 1.09
N THR A 718 7.43 -35.76 0.69
CA THR A 718 6.41 -36.27 1.64
C THR A 718 6.67 -37.70 2.11
N LYS A 719 7.47 -38.47 1.35
CA LYS A 719 7.82 -39.87 1.66
C LYS A 719 9.30 -40.07 2.02
N GLY A 720 10.17 -39.10 1.74
CA GLY A 720 11.62 -39.22 1.93
C GLY A 720 12.29 -40.21 0.97
N GLY A 721 11.78 -40.34 -0.25
CA GLY A 721 12.24 -41.34 -1.22
C GLY A 721 11.87 -41.02 -2.67
N ALA A 722 12.02 -41.98 -3.58
CA ALA A 722 11.73 -41.76 -5.00
C ALA A 722 10.23 -41.55 -5.27
N TYR A 723 9.91 -40.59 -6.14
CA TYR A 723 8.53 -40.29 -6.54
C TYR A 723 7.90 -41.43 -7.33
N GLU A 724 6.83 -41.98 -6.76
CA GLU A 724 6.04 -43.08 -7.32
C GLU A 724 4.59 -42.62 -7.54
N GLU A 725 4.12 -42.77 -8.78
CA GLU A 725 2.76 -42.44 -9.22
C GLU A 725 2.34 -43.46 -10.29
N SER A 726 1.11 -43.96 -10.21
CA SER A 726 0.57 -45.01 -11.10
C SER A 726 1.44 -46.28 -11.18
N GLY A 727 2.07 -46.67 -10.07
CA GLY A 727 2.96 -47.84 -9.98
C GLY A 727 4.34 -47.67 -10.65
N ARG A 728 4.65 -46.47 -11.15
CA ARG A 728 5.92 -46.14 -11.82
C ARG A 728 6.78 -45.22 -10.94
N ARG A 729 8.08 -45.53 -10.86
CA ARG A 729 9.12 -44.58 -10.41
C ARG A 729 9.44 -43.59 -11.52
N TRP A 730 9.35 -42.30 -11.23
CA TRP A 730 9.64 -41.23 -12.18
C TRP A 730 11.07 -40.70 -12.03
N ARG A 731 11.66 -40.29 -13.16
CA ARG A 731 13.04 -39.82 -13.24
C ARG A 731 13.18 -38.54 -14.06
N ALA A 732 14.35 -37.91 -13.98
CA ALA A 732 14.67 -36.68 -14.70
C ALA A 732 14.39 -36.72 -16.22
N LYS A 733 14.62 -37.87 -16.90
CA LYS A 733 14.30 -38.01 -18.33
C LYS A 733 12.80 -38.03 -18.67
N ASP A 734 11.97 -38.30 -17.68
CA ASP A 734 10.51 -38.40 -17.83
C ASP A 734 9.80 -37.04 -17.69
N ILE A 735 10.49 -36.05 -17.10
CA ILE A 735 9.93 -34.73 -16.77
C ILE A 735 10.58 -33.57 -17.52
N GLY A 736 11.81 -33.69 -18.02
CA GLY A 736 12.50 -32.61 -18.73
C GLY A 736 12.08 -32.46 -20.19
N ILE A 737 11.71 -31.24 -20.60
CA ILE A 737 11.31 -30.90 -21.97
C ILE A 737 12.53 -30.33 -22.71
N LYS A 738 13.26 -31.18 -23.46
CA LYS A 738 14.48 -30.77 -24.19
C LYS A 738 14.24 -29.63 -25.17
N GLU A 739 13.05 -29.60 -25.74
CA GLU A 739 12.58 -28.68 -26.78
C GLU A 739 12.31 -27.27 -26.21
N ARG A 740 12.37 -27.12 -24.87
CA ARG A 740 12.31 -25.84 -24.14
C ARG A 740 13.55 -25.68 -23.26
N SER A 741 14.73 -25.76 -23.86
CA SER A 741 15.97 -25.32 -23.23
C SER A 741 16.01 -23.79 -23.06
N CYS A 742 16.78 -23.26 -22.10
CA CYS A 742 16.97 -21.81 -21.97
C CYS A 742 17.65 -21.27 -23.25
N ALA A 743 17.14 -20.16 -23.81
CA ALA A 743 17.57 -19.67 -25.12
C ALA A 743 19.07 -19.33 -25.18
N TRP A 744 19.63 -18.81 -24.09
CA TRP A 744 21.05 -18.43 -23.97
C TRP A 744 21.92 -19.46 -23.23
N MET A 745 21.32 -20.52 -22.67
CA MET A 745 22.03 -21.64 -22.04
C MET A 745 21.45 -23.00 -22.48
N PRO A 746 21.50 -23.33 -23.79
CA PRO A 746 20.82 -24.49 -24.35
C PRO A 746 21.40 -25.85 -23.91
N HIS A 747 22.66 -25.90 -23.47
CA HIS A 747 23.29 -27.11 -22.94
C HIS A 747 23.19 -27.23 -21.42
N GLY A 748 22.86 -26.13 -20.71
CA GLY A 748 22.70 -26.10 -19.27
C GLY A 748 21.32 -26.54 -18.75
N PHE A 749 20.22 -25.92 -19.17
CA PHE A 749 18.90 -26.04 -18.49
C PHE A 749 17.70 -26.16 -19.43
N MET A 750 16.65 -26.84 -18.97
CA MET A 750 15.39 -27.05 -19.71
C MET A 750 14.15 -27.00 -18.81
N SER A 751 12.99 -26.61 -19.36
CA SER A 751 11.71 -26.56 -18.64
C SER A 751 11.29 -27.94 -18.11
N VAL A 752 10.58 -27.95 -16.98
CA VAL A 752 9.98 -29.17 -16.41
C VAL A 752 8.51 -29.29 -16.83
N ASN A 753 8.07 -30.51 -17.13
CA ASN A 753 6.68 -30.81 -17.44
C ASN A 753 5.81 -30.79 -16.18
N THR A 754 5.39 -29.59 -15.80
CA THR A 754 4.46 -29.27 -14.70
C THR A 754 3.06 -29.88 -14.83
N LYS A 755 2.74 -30.56 -15.94
CA LYS A 755 1.48 -31.30 -16.11
C LYS A 755 1.56 -32.71 -15.50
N LEU A 756 2.77 -33.17 -15.15
CA LEU A 756 3.02 -34.44 -14.45
C LEU A 756 3.17 -34.19 -12.95
N GLY A 757 2.66 -35.12 -12.12
CA GLY A 757 2.86 -35.07 -10.66
C GLY A 757 4.34 -35.10 -10.28
N ALA A 758 5.14 -35.89 -11.02
CA ALA A 758 6.59 -35.95 -10.86
C ALA A 758 7.31 -34.63 -11.19
N GLY A 759 6.87 -33.88 -12.21
CA GLY A 759 7.47 -32.58 -12.53
C GLY A 759 7.19 -31.55 -11.44
N ARG A 760 5.96 -31.57 -10.90
CA ARG A 760 5.57 -30.78 -9.71
C ARG A 760 6.34 -31.20 -8.46
N ALA A 761 6.62 -32.49 -8.27
CA ALA A 761 7.41 -32.98 -7.14
C ALA A 761 8.86 -32.51 -7.21
N PHE A 762 9.51 -32.60 -8.38
CA PHE A 762 10.87 -32.11 -8.58
C PHE A 762 11.00 -30.63 -8.24
N LEU A 763 10.17 -29.78 -8.86
CA LEU A 763 10.17 -28.34 -8.58
C LEU A 763 9.94 -28.06 -7.10
N ARG A 764 8.95 -28.70 -6.45
CA ARG A 764 8.70 -28.55 -5.02
C ARG A 764 9.94 -28.87 -4.17
N SER A 765 10.63 -29.97 -4.49
CA SER A 765 11.82 -30.42 -3.76
C SER A 765 13.04 -29.49 -3.85
N LEU A 766 13.05 -28.56 -4.82
CA LEU A 766 14.02 -27.46 -4.92
C LEU A 766 13.64 -26.32 -3.95
N TYR A 767 12.41 -25.79 -4.04
CA TYR A 767 12.00 -24.65 -3.20
C TYR A 767 11.85 -25.00 -1.71
N GLU A 768 11.55 -26.26 -1.38
CA GLU A 768 11.62 -26.76 0.00
C GLU A 768 13.08 -26.80 0.49
N GLN A 769 14.04 -27.27 -0.32
CA GLN A 769 15.47 -27.22 -0.01
C GLN A 769 16.00 -25.78 0.17
N TYR A 770 15.53 -24.83 -0.64
CA TYR A 770 15.90 -23.41 -0.49
C TYR A 770 15.33 -22.82 0.81
N ALA A 771 14.14 -23.25 1.23
CA ALA A 771 13.58 -22.88 2.53
C ALA A 771 14.37 -23.47 3.71
N GLU A 772 14.78 -24.74 3.61
CA GLU A 772 15.63 -25.42 4.60
C GLU A 772 16.99 -24.71 4.78
N TRP A 773 17.60 -24.26 3.68
CA TRP A 773 18.85 -23.49 3.73
C TRP A 773 18.69 -22.04 4.21
N GLY A 774 17.48 -21.55 4.42
CA GLY A 774 17.26 -20.18 4.89
C GLY A 774 17.27 -19.10 3.79
N VAL A 775 16.91 -19.41 2.54
CA VAL A 775 16.73 -18.39 1.48
C VAL A 775 15.51 -17.49 1.78
N ASP A 776 15.64 -16.18 1.55
CA ASP A 776 14.58 -15.16 1.66
C ASP A 776 14.13 -14.60 0.28
N PHE A 777 14.90 -14.85 -0.78
CA PHE A 777 14.71 -14.25 -2.11
C PHE A 777 15.20 -15.20 -3.21
N VAL A 778 14.39 -15.40 -4.26
CA VAL A 778 14.76 -16.21 -5.44
C VAL A 778 14.59 -15.40 -6.73
N LYS A 779 15.67 -15.23 -7.49
CA LYS A 779 15.69 -14.70 -8.87
C LYS A 779 15.62 -15.89 -9.83
N HIS A 780 14.44 -16.15 -10.38
CA HIS A 780 14.18 -17.29 -11.25
C HIS A 780 14.31 -16.86 -12.72
N ASP A 781 15.20 -17.54 -13.44
CA ASP A 781 15.73 -17.06 -14.71
C ASP A 781 15.47 -18.02 -15.88
N CYS A 782 15.49 -17.48 -17.09
CA CYS A 782 14.93 -18.08 -18.29
C CYS A 782 13.45 -18.50 -18.14
N VAL A 783 12.61 -17.78 -17.40
CA VAL A 783 11.16 -18.11 -17.30
C VAL A 783 10.24 -16.98 -17.71
N PHE A 784 10.80 -15.84 -18.11
CA PHE A 784 10.06 -14.63 -18.44
C PHE A 784 10.59 -13.95 -19.72
N GLY A 785 9.90 -12.90 -20.18
CA GLY A 785 10.19 -12.29 -21.47
C GLY A 785 9.85 -13.22 -22.65
N ASP A 786 10.76 -13.33 -23.62
CA ASP A 786 10.70 -14.30 -24.73
C ASP A 786 10.63 -15.76 -24.25
N ASP A 787 11.19 -16.03 -23.06
CA ASP A 787 11.33 -17.36 -22.44
C ASP A 787 10.15 -17.73 -21.51
N LEU A 788 9.00 -17.05 -21.66
CA LEU A 788 7.83 -17.14 -20.77
C LEU A 788 7.32 -18.57 -20.50
N ASP A 789 7.30 -18.98 -19.23
CA ASP A 789 6.74 -20.26 -18.79
C ASP A 789 5.70 -20.12 -17.66
N VAL A 790 4.48 -19.70 -18.03
CA VAL A 790 3.38 -19.41 -17.08
C VAL A 790 3.02 -20.63 -16.22
N ASP A 791 3.06 -21.84 -16.77
CA ASP A 791 2.75 -23.07 -16.03
C ASP A 791 3.79 -23.31 -14.91
N GLU A 792 5.08 -23.03 -15.15
CA GLU A 792 6.15 -23.15 -14.16
C GLU A 792 6.12 -21.99 -13.15
N ILE A 793 5.93 -20.74 -13.60
CA ILE A 793 5.75 -19.57 -12.73
C ILE A 793 4.59 -19.79 -11.74
N THR A 794 3.45 -20.27 -12.22
CA THR A 794 2.25 -20.51 -11.40
C THR A 794 2.50 -21.59 -10.36
N PHE A 795 3.10 -22.73 -10.75
CA PHE A 795 3.36 -23.81 -9.82
C PHE A 795 4.41 -23.42 -8.75
N VAL A 796 5.45 -22.68 -9.12
CA VAL A 796 6.42 -22.16 -8.15
C VAL A 796 5.77 -21.16 -7.18
N SER A 797 4.93 -20.26 -7.69
CA SER A 797 4.16 -19.32 -6.87
C SER A 797 3.30 -20.04 -5.82
N GLU A 798 2.60 -21.11 -6.24
CA GLU A 798 1.85 -21.99 -5.35
C GLU A 798 2.71 -22.66 -4.26
N VAL A 799 3.95 -23.04 -4.55
CA VAL A 799 4.87 -23.61 -3.55
C VAL A 799 5.35 -22.53 -2.60
N LEU A 800 5.81 -21.39 -3.11
CA LEU A 800 6.29 -20.24 -2.32
C LEU A 800 5.20 -19.62 -1.41
N GLN A 801 3.92 -19.82 -1.73
CA GLN A 801 2.78 -19.47 -0.88
C GLN A 801 2.59 -20.42 0.30
N LYS A 802 2.97 -21.71 0.17
CA LYS A 802 2.71 -22.78 1.15
C LYS A 802 3.87 -22.99 2.13
N LEU A 803 5.04 -22.43 1.87
CA LEU A 803 6.22 -22.53 2.74
C LEU A 803 6.08 -21.66 4.01
N ASP A 804 6.38 -22.26 5.17
CA ASP A 804 6.44 -21.58 6.48
C ASP A 804 7.43 -20.41 6.48
N ARG A 805 8.48 -20.49 5.65
CA ARG A 805 9.48 -19.44 5.44
C ARG A 805 9.04 -18.46 4.34
N PRO A 806 8.95 -17.14 4.62
CA PRO A 806 8.70 -16.14 3.58
C PRO A 806 9.86 -16.06 2.59
N MET A 807 9.56 -16.21 1.30
CA MET A 807 10.49 -15.90 0.21
C MET A 807 9.86 -14.90 -0.77
N LEU A 808 10.66 -13.95 -1.26
CA LEU A 808 10.27 -13.09 -2.40
C LEU A 808 10.56 -13.81 -3.72
N TYR A 809 9.65 -13.65 -4.68
CA TYR A 809 9.78 -14.24 -6.02
C TYR A 809 10.08 -13.16 -7.07
N SER A 810 11.25 -13.25 -7.71
CA SER A 810 11.71 -12.39 -8.80
C SER A 810 11.81 -13.19 -10.10
N LEU A 811 11.37 -12.63 -11.23
CA LEU A 811 11.44 -13.27 -12.56
C LEU A 811 12.44 -12.59 -13.51
N SER A 812 13.07 -13.41 -14.36
CA SER A 812 14.09 -13.04 -15.32
C SER A 812 14.08 -13.97 -16.56
N PRO A 813 14.62 -13.53 -17.72
CA PRO A 813 14.92 -12.14 -18.09
C PRO A 813 13.63 -11.41 -18.49
N GLY A 814 13.71 -10.14 -18.87
CA GLY A 814 12.57 -9.33 -19.31
C GLY A 814 12.59 -8.99 -20.80
N THR A 815 13.39 -9.70 -21.61
CA THR A 815 13.48 -9.46 -23.07
C THR A 815 12.09 -9.56 -23.71
N SER A 816 11.70 -8.57 -24.53
CA SER A 816 10.35 -8.44 -25.10
C SER A 816 9.19 -8.34 -24.08
N ALA A 817 9.47 -8.15 -22.78
CA ALA A 817 8.42 -8.01 -21.78
C ALA A 817 7.52 -6.80 -22.07
N SER A 818 6.22 -6.97 -21.85
CA SER A 818 5.21 -5.94 -22.13
C SER A 818 4.16 -5.90 -21.02
N PRO A 819 3.42 -4.78 -20.87
CA PRO A 819 2.33 -4.71 -19.89
C PRO A 819 1.22 -5.75 -20.11
N THR A 820 1.11 -6.30 -21.33
CA THR A 820 0.25 -7.43 -21.68
C THR A 820 0.77 -8.72 -21.05
N ILE A 821 2.01 -9.11 -21.31
CA ILE A 821 2.63 -10.32 -20.71
C ILE A 821 2.62 -10.22 -19.17
N ALA A 822 2.95 -9.05 -18.65
CA ALA A 822 2.94 -8.78 -17.22
C ALA A 822 1.55 -8.81 -16.58
N LYS A 823 0.46 -8.81 -17.36
CA LYS A 823 -0.91 -8.93 -16.83
C LYS A 823 -1.16 -10.28 -16.17
N ASP A 824 -0.64 -11.34 -16.75
CA ASP A 824 -1.00 -12.69 -16.35
C ASP A 824 -0.07 -13.23 -15.25
N ILE A 825 1.17 -12.71 -15.17
CA ILE A 825 2.17 -13.06 -14.14
C ILE A 825 2.20 -12.15 -12.90
N SER A 826 1.77 -10.88 -12.98
CA SER A 826 2.01 -9.92 -11.88
C SER A 826 1.31 -10.30 -10.57
N GLY A 827 0.20 -11.05 -10.64
CA GLY A 827 -0.46 -11.60 -9.45
C GLY A 827 0.28 -12.75 -8.75
N LEU A 828 1.27 -13.34 -9.42
CA LEU A 828 1.96 -14.57 -9.01
C LEU A 828 3.36 -14.32 -8.40
N VAL A 829 3.88 -13.10 -8.46
CA VAL A 829 5.30 -12.80 -8.14
C VAL A 829 5.44 -11.51 -7.32
N ASN A 830 6.67 -11.18 -6.89
CA ASN A 830 6.97 -9.93 -6.17
C ASN A 830 7.76 -8.92 -7.00
N MET A 831 8.50 -9.37 -8.02
CA MET A 831 9.10 -8.51 -9.04
C MET A 831 9.34 -9.30 -10.32
N TYR A 832 9.48 -8.61 -11.45
CA TYR A 832 9.77 -9.23 -12.74
C TYR A 832 10.52 -8.24 -13.63
N ARG A 833 11.63 -8.67 -14.24
CA ARG A 833 12.45 -7.83 -15.13
C ARG A 833 11.63 -7.39 -16.35
N VAL A 834 11.73 -6.14 -16.79
CA VAL A 834 10.99 -5.62 -17.96
C VAL A 834 11.86 -5.27 -19.18
N THR A 835 13.14 -5.60 -19.12
CA THR A 835 14.15 -5.43 -20.17
C THR A 835 15.03 -6.68 -20.29
N GLY A 836 15.96 -6.72 -21.24
CA GLY A 836 17.13 -7.60 -21.13
C GLY A 836 18.03 -7.22 -19.95
N ASP A 837 19.23 -7.80 -19.88
CA ASP A 837 20.27 -7.35 -18.95
C ASP A 837 20.59 -5.87 -19.17
N ASP A 838 20.39 -5.05 -18.13
CA ASP A 838 20.87 -3.67 -18.11
C ASP A 838 22.38 -3.63 -17.89
N TRP A 839 23.05 -2.72 -18.61
CA TRP A 839 24.49 -2.51 -18.52
C TRP A 839 24.81 -1.03 -18.60
N ASP A 840 26.05 -0.69 -18.28
CA ASP A 840 26.53 0.66 -18.07
C ASP A 840 26.80 1.43 -19.37
N THR A 841 25.87 1.35 -20.34
CA THR A 841 25.86 2.19 -21.55
C THR A 841 24.61 3.06 -21.60
N TRP A 842 24.74 4.27 -22.15
CA TRP A 842 23.61 5.16 -22.31
C TRP A 842 22.49 4.59 -23.20
N GLY A 843 22.81 3.68 -24.12
CA GLY A 843 21.81 3.03 -24.98
C GLY A 843 20.81 2.19 -24.18
N ASP A 844 21.30 1.52 -23.14
CA ASP A 844 20.50 0.66 -22.27
C ASP A 844 19.68 1.53 -21.31
N VAL A 845 20.33 2.45 -20.59
CA VAL A 845 19.69 3.44 -19.69
C VAL A 845 18.58 4.23 -20.40
N ALA A 846 18.78 4.63 -21.67
CA ALA A 846 17.78 5.38 -22.44
C ALA A 846 16.55 4.54 -22.81
N ALA A 847 16.68 3.22 -23.01
CA ALA A 847 15.58 2.34 -23.39
C ALA A 847 14.51 2.24 -22.28
N HIS A 848 14.93 2.27 -21.02
CA HIS A 848 14.04 2.18 -19.84
C HIS A 848 12.99 3.29 -19.76
N PHE A 849 13.25 4.47 -20.33
CA PHE A 849 12.28 5.58 -20.27
C PHE A 849 10.95 5.26 -20.95
N ASP A 850 10.99 4.59 -22.10
CA ASP A 850 9.79 4.24 -22.86
C ASP A 850 9.15 2.94 -22.32
N VAL A 851 9.95 2.00 -21.82
CA VAL A 851 9.44 0.80 -21.10
C VAL A 851 8.70 1.22 -19.83
N ALA A 852 9.33 2.01 -18.96
CA ALA A 852 8.72 2.45 -17.71
C ALA A 852 7.47 3.30 -17.94
N ARG A 853 7.43 4.12 -19.02
CA ARG A 853 6.22 4.85 -19.46
C ARG A 853 5.05 3.90 -19.70
N ASP A 854 5.27 2.81 -20.43
CA ASP A 854 4.21 1.89 -20.81
C ASP A 854 3.73 1.03 -19.62
N PHE A 855 4.65 0.62 -18.75
CA PHE A 855 4.31 -0.07 -17.48
C PHE A 855 3.59 0.85 -16.48
N ALA A 856 3.92 2.13 -16.43
CA ALA A 856 3.21 3.13 -15.63
C ALA A 856 1.80 3.40 -16.19
N ALA A 857 1.67 3.60 -17.51
CA ALA A 857 0.39 3.82 -18.18
C ALA A 857 -0.58 2.63 -18.01
N ALA A 858 -0.05 1.41 -18.00
CA ALA A 858 -0.80 0.18 -17.75
C ALA A 858 -1.06 -0.11 -16.25
N ASN A 859 -0.73 0.82 -15.34
CA ASN A 859 -0.92 0.71 -13.89
C ASN A 859 -0.29 -0.57 -13.27
N LYS A 860 0.91 -0.95 -13.72
CA LYS A 860 1.61 -2.16 -13.24
C LYS A 860 2.52 -1.94 -12.03
N ILE A 861 2.92 -0.71 -11.75
CA ILE A 861 3.84 -0.37 -10.67
C ILE A 861 3.14 -0.48 -9.32
N GLY A 862 3.57 -1.43 -8.46
CA GLY A 862 2.96 -1.69 -7.16
C GLY A 862 1.61 -2.42 -7.22
N ALA A 863 1.38 -3.18 -8.29
CA ALA A 863 0.23 -4.06 -8.45
C ALA A 863 0.16 -5.12 -7.34
N LYS A 864 -0.99 -5.78 -7.19
CA LYS A 864 -1.12 -6.96 -6.30
C LYS A 864 -0.26 -8.10 -6.85
N GLY A 865 0.54 -8.72 -5.99
CA GLY A 865 1.42 -9.85 -6.29
C GLY A 865 1.43 -10.91 -5.19
N LEU A 866 2.44 -11.79 -5.21
CA LEU A 866 2.55 -12.94 -4.33
C LEU A 866 2.58 -12.54 -2.84
N LEU A 867 1.47 -12.78 -2.14
CA LEU A 867 1.26 -12.42 -0.74
C LEU A 867 1.56 -10.94 -0.42
N GLY A 868 1.40 -10.05 -1.41
CA GLY A 868 1.64 -8.61 -1.25
C GLY A 868 1.67 -7.87 -2.57
N ARG A 869 2.81 -7.25 -2.91
CA ARG A 869 2.97 -6.45 -4.14
C ARG A 869 3.89 -7.07 -5.16
N SER A 870 3.69 -6.66 -6.41
CA SER A 870 4.59 -6.90 -7.55
C SER A 870 5.11 -5.59 -8.11
N TRP A 871 6.41 -5.57 -8.44
CA TRP A 871 7.11 -4.41 -8.99
C TRP A 871 7.67 -4.75 -10.39
N PRO A 872 7.39 -3.93 -11.43
CA PRO A 872 8.17 -3.95 -12.66
C PRO A 872 9.62 -3.62 -12.31
N ASP A 873 10.55 -4.46 -12.76
CA ASP A 873 11.97 -4.34 -12.44
C ASP A 873 12.75 -3.87 -13.66
N LEU A 874 13.32 -2.66 -13.55
CA LEU A 874 14.25 -2.11 -14.54
C LEU A 874 15.65 -2.73 -14.43
N ASP A 875 15.80 -3.80 -13.64
CA ASP A 875 17.04 -4.55 -13.42
C ASP A 875 18.01 -3.87 -12.44
N MET A 876 19.16 -4.52 -12.29
CA MET A 876 20.27 -4.13 -11.43
C MET A 876 20.86 -2.76 -11.83
N LEU A 877 21.68 -2.21 -10.95
CA LEU A 877 22.34 -0.91 -11.12
C LEU A 877 23.84 -1.15 -11.37
N PRO A 878 24.30 -1.13 -12.64
CA PRO A 878 25.67 -1.39 -13.03
C PRO A 878 26.54 -0.15 -12.74
N LEU A 879 26.80 0.06 -11.45
CA LEU A 879 27.45 1.24 -10.89
C LEU A 879 28.66 0.86 -10.04
N GLY A 880 29.69 1.70 -9.98
CA GLY A 880 30.93 1.42 -9.25
C GLY A 880 31.85 0.47 -10.02
N TRP A 881 32.30 -0.61 -9.39
CA TRP A 881 33.28 -1.57 -9.95
C TRP A 881 32.61 -2.85 -10.49
N LEU A 882 32.84 -3.17 -11.75
CA LEU A 882 32.08 -4.14 -12.57
C LEU A 882 32.99 -5.11 -13.34
N THR A 883 32.40 -6.10 -14.00
CA THR A 883 32.96 -6.89 -15.12
C THR A 883 32.33 -6.45 -16.45
N ASP A 884 32.82 -6.94 -17.58
CA ASP A 884 32.19 -6.71 -18.89
C ASP A 884 30.94 -7.58 -19.16
N PRO A 885 30.00 -7.12 -20.02
CA PRO A 885 28.79 -7.86 -20.38
C PRO A 885 29.09 -9.24 -20.97
N GLY A 886 28.46 -10.28 -20.40
CA GLY A 886 28.61 -11.67 -20.85
C GLY A 886 29.97 -12.32 -20.56
N SER A 887 30.86 -11.65 -19.81
CA SER A 887 32.20 -12.17 -19.51
C SER A 887 32.20 -13.43 -18.64
N ASN A 888 32.98 -14.44 -19.05
CA ASN A 888 33.16 -15.67 -18.27
C ASN A 888 34.06 -15.50 -17.02
N ARG A 889 34.96 -14.51 -17.03
CA ARG A 889 35.84 -14.09 -15.92
C ARG A 889 36.55 -12.78 -16.29
N GLY A 890 36.03 -11.65 -15.87
CA GLY A 890 36.62 -10.34 -16.18
C GLY A 890 36.65 -10.01 -17.70
N PRO A 891 37.34 -8.94 -18.12
CA PRO A 891 38.13 -8.02 -17.28
C PRO A 891 37.23 -7.26 -16.31
N TYR A 892 37.85 -6.67 -15.29
CA TYR A 892 37.14 -5.83 -14.32
C TYR A 892 37.53 -4.37 -14.49
N ARG A 893 36.56 -3.47 -14.32
CA ARG A 893 36.68 -2.03 -14.61
C ARG A 893 35.71 -1.20 -13.75
N MET A 894 35.78 0.12 -13.86
CA MET A 894 34.69 0.99 -13.40
C MET A 894 33.53 0.99 -14.41
N CYS A 895 32.37 1.43 -13.91
CA CYS A 895 31.22 1.89 -14.69
C CYS A 895 31.64 2.96 -15.73
N ASN A 896 31.18 2.79 -16.97
CA ASN A 896 31.41 3.68 -18.11
C ASN A 896 30.41 4.86 -18.16
N LEU A 897 29.24 4.74 -17.53
CA LEU A 897 28.28 5.85 -17.40
C LEU A 897 28.95 7.01 -16.67
N ASN A 898 28.84 8.22 -17.21
CA ASN A 898 29.30 9.42 -16.54
C ASN A 898 28.38 9.78 -15.36
N LEU A 899 28.85 10.65 -14.45
CA LEU A 899 28.14 10.95 -13.21
C LEU A 899 26.70 11.48 -13.42
N ASP A 900 26.41 12.18 -14.51
CA ASP A 900 25.06 12.69 -14.80
C ASP A 900 24.15 11.61 -15.42
N GLU A 901 24.71 10.66 -16.18
CA GLU A 901 24.02 9.44 -16.61
C GLU A 901 23.67 8.54 -15.40
N GLN A 902 24.61 8.37 -14.45
CA GLN A 902 24.37 7.63 -13.21
C GLN A 902 23.27 8.27 -12.33
N LYS A 903 23.27 9.62 -12.21
CA LYS A 903 22.16 10.36 -11.55
C LYS A 903 20.84 10.14 -12.29
N THR A 904 20.86 10.17 -13.62
CA THR A 904 19.67 9.93 -14.46
C THR A 904 19.09 8.54 -14.23
N GLN A 905 19.92 7.49 -14.24
CA GLN A 905 19.50 6.11 -13.97
C GLN A 905 18.86 5.99 -12.59
N MET A 906 19.56 6.43 -11.54
CA MET A 906 19.06 6.41 -10.16
C MET A 906 17.76 7.21 -9.97
N THR A 907 17.66 8.36 -10.64
CA THR A 907 16.44 9.20 -10.60
C THR A 907 15.27 8.52 -11.32
N LEU A 908 15.50 7.85 -12.45
CA LEU A 908 14.47 7.07 -13.14
C LEU A 908 13.99 5.90 -12.28
N TRP A 909 14.88 5.00 -11.84
CA TRP A 909 14.54 3.82 -11.03
C TRP A 909 13.72 4.21 -9.79
N ALA A 910 14.12 5.26 -9.07
CA ALA A 910 13.39 5.74 -7.90
C ALA A 910 12.02 6.36 -8.23
N MET A 911 11.93 7.18 -9.28
CA MET A 911 10.66 7.83 -9.68
C MET A 911 9.63 6.84 -10.25
N VAL A 912 10.09 5.73 -10.82
CA VAL A 912 9.22 4.65 -11.32
C VAL A 912 9.04 3.50 -10.31
N ARG A 913 9.71 3.58 -9.15
CA ARG A 913 9.65 2.58 -8.07
C ARG A 913 10.07 1.18 -8.53
N SER A 914 11.14 1.12 -9.34
CA SER A 914 11.86 -0.12 -9.58
C SER A 914 12.45 -0.66 -8.26
N PRO A 915 12.67 -1.97 -8.12
CA PRO A 915 13.65 -2.52 -7.19
C PRO A 915 15.02 -1.84 -7.37
N LEU A 916 15.80 -1.80 -6.30
CA LEU A 916 17.11 -1.13 -6.26
C LEU A 916 18.19 -2.15 -5.85
N MET A 917 18.60 -2.98 -6.81
CA MET A 917 19.69 -3.94 -6.64
C MET A 917 21.00 -3.34 -7.16
N PHE A 918 21.94 -3.02 -6.28
CA PHE A 918 23.28 -2.60 -6.68
C PHE A 918 24.06 -3.80 -7.24
N GLY A 919 24.72 -3.67 -8.39
CA GLY A 919 25.48 -4.76 -8.99
C GLY A 919 27.00 -4.73 -8.74
N GLY A 920 27.55 -3.57 -8.40
CA GLY A 920 29.00 -3.36 -8.26
C GLY A 920 29.65 -4.05 -7.06
N ASP A 921 30.97 -4.22 -7.11
CA ASP A 921 31.77 -4.77 -6.00
C ASP A 921 31.81 -3.75 -4.85
N VAL A 922 30.95 -3.95 -3.85
CA VAL A 922 30.82 -3.06 -2.68
C VAL A 922 32.12 -2.91 -1.87
N ARG A 923 33.09 -3.81 -2.05
CA ARG A 923 34.42 -3.75 -1.41
C ARG A 923 35.34 -2.70 -2.06
N LYS A 924 34.96 -2.20 -3.23
CA LYS A 924 35.63 -1.14 -4.00
C LYS A 924 34.73 0.09 -4.17
N LEU A 925 33.70 0.22 -3.32
CA LEU A 925 32.73 1.30 -3.36
C LEU A 925 33.38 2.64 -2.95
N ASP A 926 33.60 3.52 -3.92
CA ASP A 926 34.08 4.88 -3.71
C ASP A 926 32.98 5.80 -3.15
N GLU A 927 33.39 6.96 -2.62
CA GLU A 927 32.46 7.90 -1.96
C GLU A 927 31.49 8.60 -2.93
N THR A 928 31.78 8.65 -4.24
CA THR A 928 30.87 9.21 -5.25
C THR A 928 29.72 8.25 -5.51
N THR A 929 30.04 6.98 -5.82
CA THR A 929 29.01 5.94 -5.99
C THR A 929 28.30 5.65 -4.66
N TYR A 930 28.98 5.68 -3.50
CA TYR A 930 28.33 5.59 -2.19
C TYR A 930 27.29 6.70 -2.00
N SER A 931 27.69 7.98 -2.17
CA SER A 931 26.79 9.13 -2.01
C SER A 931 25.60 9.10 -2.96
N LEU A 932 25.83 8.66 -4.21
CA LEU A 932 24.80 8.45 -5.22
C LEU A 932 23.76 7.42 -4.74
N ILE A 933 24.21 6.24 -4.29
CA ILE A 933 23.31 5.13 -3.91
C ILE A 933 22.70 5.29 -2.51
N THR A 934 23.26 6.11 -1.61
CA THR A 934 22.69 6.38 -0.28
C THR A 934 21.84 7.64 -0.18
N ASN A 935 21.63 8.38 -1.27
CA ASN A 935 20.88 9.64 -1.26
C ASN A 935 19.46 9.48 -0.62
N PRO A 936 19.11 10.29 0.40
CA PRO A 936 17.94 10.04 1.25
C PRO A 936 16.58 10.37 0.62
N PHE A 937 16.49 10.90 -0.61
CA PHE A 937 15.19 11.26 -1.21
C PHE A 937 14.40 10.09 -1.81
N PHE A 938 15.06 8.98 -2.16
CA PHE A 938 14.43 7.85 -2.86
C PHE A 938 13.34 7.04 -2.09
N PRO A 939 13.33 6.90 -0.75
CA PRO A 939 12.36 6.04 -0.03
C PRO A 939 10.87 6.46 -0.05
N TYR A 940 10.56 7.63 -0.62
CA TYR A 940 9.33 8.37 -0.31
C TYR A 940 8.26 8.36 -1.41
N VAL A 941 8.55 7.89 -2.62
CA VAL A 941 7.61 7.95 -3.76
C VAL A 941 6.43 6.97 -3.61
N THR A 942 5.20 7.48 -3.68
CA THR A 942 3.96 6.71 -3.41
C THR A 942 2.94 6.63 -4.55
N GLY A 943 2.82 7.65 -5.41
CA GLY A 943 1.75 7.71 -6.42
C GLY A 943 2.17 8.44 -7.69
N MET A 944 1.73 7.95 -8.84
CA MET A 944 2.24 8.32 -10.17
C MET A 944 1.11 8.64 -11.15
N LYS A 945 1.41 9.49 -12.14
CA LYS A 945 0.77 9.49 -13.47
C LYS A 945 1.77 10.06 -14.49
N GLY A 946 2.00 9.37 -15.60
CA GLY A 946 2.73 9.93 -16.74
C GLY A 946 1.85 10.90 -17.54
N SER A 947 2.43 11.96 -18.08
CA SER A 947 1.79 12.83 -19.07
C SER A 947 2.86 13.53 -19.92
N ILE A 948 2.61 13.65 -21.24
CA ILE A 948 3.52 14.28 -22.20
C ILE A 948 2.97 15.67 -22.53
N HIS A 949 3.71 16.72 -22.20
CA HIS A 949 3.39 18.10 -22.59
C HIS A 949 4.60 18.77 -23.26
N LYS A 950 4.34 19.52 -24.34
CA LYS A 950 5.37 20.22 -25.12
C LYS A 950 5.88 21.45 -24.36
N THR A 951 7.01 21.29 -23.68
CA THR A 951 7.77 22.41 -23.10
C THR A 951 8.28 23.35 -24.21
N MET A 952 8.10 24.66 -24.02
CA MET A 952 8.65 25.69 -24.92
C MET A 952 10.11 25.98 -24.55
N ALA A 953 11.05 25.58 -25.40
CA ALA A 953 12.45 25.99 -25.30
C ALA A 953 12.65 27.38 -25.94
N HIS A 954 12.89 28.42 -25.12
CA HIS A 954 13.13 29.78 -25.62
C HIS A 954 14.60 30.01 -26.03
N SER A 955 14.96 29.60 -27.25
CA SER A 955 16.19 30.06 -27.89
C SER A 955 16.03 31.50 -28.41
N GLN A 956 16.86 32.44 -27.94
CA GLN A 956 16.87 33.81 -28.46
C GLN A 956 17.82 33.95 -29.67
N ARG A 957 17.21 33.95 -30.86
CA ARG A 957 17.70 34.59 -32.11
C ARG A 957 19.07 34.16 -32.64
N SER A 958 19.03 33.31 -33.65
CA SER A 958 19.45 33.77 -34.99
C SER A 958 18.36 33.43 -36.01
N ARG A 959 18.20 34.26 -37.05
CA ARG A 959 17.17 34.08 -38.09
C ARG A 959 17.80 33.69 -39.42
N LYS A 960 17.48 32.49 -39.91
CA LYS A 960 17.33 32.21 -41.35
C LYS A 960 16.29 31.11 -41.52
N CYS A 961 15.42 31.25 -42.51
CA CYS A 961 14.27 30.36 -42.70
C CYS A 961 14.69 29.06 -43.40
N LEU A 962 14.22 27.94 -42.88
CA LEU A 962 13.93 26.71 -43.62
C LEU A 962 12.56 26.22 -43.17
N ASN A 963 11.76 25.67 -44.09
CA ASN A 963 10.40 25.24 -43.79
C ASN A 963 10.44 23.83 -43.17
N GLU A 964 10.10 23.70 -41.88
CA GLU A 964 9.80 22.39 -41.29
C GLU A 964 8.45 21.88 -41.82
N VAL A 965 8.51 20.98 -42.80
CA VAL A 965 7.36 20.16 -43.21
C VAL A 965 7.17 19.07 -42.15
N ALA A 966 5.99 19.02 -41.53
CA ALA A 966 5.66 17.99 -40.56
C ALA A 966 5.55 16.61 -41.24
N SER A 967 6.51 15.72 -41.00
CA SER A 967 6.48 14.35 -41.50
C SER A 967 5.43 13.52 -40.78
N ARG A 968 4.40 13.08 -41.51
CA ARG A 968 3.45 12.06 -41.08
C ARG A 968 3.93 10.70 -41.57
N THR A 969 4.47 9.87 -40.69
CA THR A 969 4.88 8.51 -41.05
C THR A 969 3.65 7.59 -41.11
N GLN A 970 3.26 7.20 -42.32
CA GLN A 970 2.30 6.11 -42.53
C GLN A 970 2.96 4.76 -42.19
N PHE A 971 2.19 3.81 -41.63
CA PHE A 971 2.67 2.45 -41.40
C PHE A 971 1.64 1.37 -41.77
N LEU A 972 2.15 0.25 -42.29
CA LEU A 972 1.40 -0.97 -42.56
C LEU A 972 1.09 -1.72 -41.25
N GLY A 973 -0.17 -2.07 -41.07
CA GLY A 973 -0.64 -2.99 -40.02
C GLY A 973 -1.62 -4.02 -40.59
N LEU A 974 -1.92 -5.06 -39.80
CA LEU A 974 -2.87 -6.12 -40.15
C LEU A 974 -4.17 -5.98 -39.35
N THR A 975 -5.31 -6.24 -40.01
CA THR A 975 -6.65 -6.23 -39.41
C THR A 975 -7.58 -7.24 -40.09
N SER A 976 -8.74 -7.53 -39.48
CA SER A 976 -9.80 -8.32 -40.12
C SER A 976 -10.27 -7.64 -41.43
N CYS A 977 -10.42 -8.42 -42.50
CA CYS A 977 -10.87 -7.95 -43.80
C CYS A 977 -12.32 -7.42 -43.84
N ASN A 978 -13.12 -7.67 -42.79
CA ASN A 978 -14.45 -7.07 -42.63
C ASN A 978 -14.41 -5.59 -42.17
N ASN A 979 -13.22 -5.04 -41.89
CA ASN A 979 -13.02 -3.65 -41.50
C ASN A 979 -13.03 -2.75 -42.75
N PRO A 980 -13.96 -1.78 -42.91
CA PRO A 980 -14.00 -0.93 -44.11
C PRO A 980 -12.74 -0.09 -44.34
N LYS A 981 -11.86 0.04 -43.34
CA LYS A 981 -10.55 0.68 -43.46
C LYS A 981 -9.50 -0.12 -44.25
N VAL A 982 -9.82 -1.27 -44.84
CA VAL A 982 -8.86 -2.06 -45.67
C VAL A 982 -9.02 -1.85 -47.17
N ASN A 983 -10.14 -1.29 -47.62
CA ASN A 983 -10.55 -1.18 -49.03
C ASN A 983 -9.88 0.02 -49.73
N GLY A 984 -8.57 0.13 -49.62
CA GLY A 984 -7.79 1.30 -50.06
C GLY A 984 -6.68 1.01 -51.07
N TRP A 985 -6.37 -0.25 -51.38
CA TRP A 985 -5.32 -0.61 -52.32
C TRP A 985 -5.82 -0.59 -53.78
N LEU A 986 -5.00 -0.05 -54.68
CA LEU A 986 -5.22 -0.02 -56.13
C LEU A 986 -3.96 -0.50 -56.87
N VAL A 987 -4.11 -0.96 -58.11
CA VAL A 987 -2.97 -1.17 -59.01
C VAL A 987 -2.73 0.12 -59.79
N GLU A 988 -1.48 0.58 -59.81
CA GLU A 988 -1.00 1.61 -60.74
C GLU A 988 0.16 1.04 -61.55
N ALA A 989 0.28 1.45 -62.81
CA ALA A 989 1.26 0.94 -63.75
C ALA A 989 2.09 2.11 -64.30
N LEU A 990 3.40 2.05 -64.11
CA LEU A 990 4.40 2.89 -64.78
C LEU A 990 5.45 1.97 -65.41
N ASP A 991 5.81 2.26 -66.66
CA ASP A 991 7.00 1.77 -67.37
C ASP A 991 7.38 0.31 -67.06
N ASP A 992 6.52 -0.61 -67.50
CA ASP A 992 6.63 -2.08 -67.40
C ASP A 992 6.69 -2.71 -65.99
N LEU A 993 6.49 -1.93 -64.91
CA LEU A 993 6.42 -2.42 -63.53
C LEU A 993 5.09 -2.09 -62.83
N ASP A 994 4.27 -3.12 -62.61
CA ASP A 994 3.06 -3.04 -61.79
C ASP A 994 3.37 -2.71 -60.31
N GLN A 995 2.68 -1.71 -59.78
CA GLN A 995 2.70 -1.36 -58.35
C GLN A 995 1.32 -1.53 -57.71
N ILE A 996 1.28 -1.68 -56.38
CA ILE A 996 0.06 -1.67 -55.58
C ILE A 996 0.16 -0.50 -54.58
N CYS A 997 -0.71 0.50 -54.74
CA CYS A 997 -0.63 1.79 -54.04
C CYS A 997 -1.86 2.03 -53.14
N TRP A 998 -1.65 2.73 -52.01
CA TRP A 998 -2.71 3.09 -51.08
C TRP A 998 -3.38 4.42 -51.42
N LYS A 999 -4.70 4.39 -51.63
CA LYS A 999 -5.53 5.53 -52.03
C LYS A 999 -5.88 6.46 -50.86
N GLU A 1000 -4.98 7.37 -50.50
CA GLU A 1000 -5.28 8.45 -49.53
C GLU A 1000 -5.83 9.71 -50.23
N ASN A 1001 -6.84 10.33 -49.64
CA ASN A 1001 -7.68 11.35 -50.30
C ASN A 1001 -7.23 12.80 -49.99
N LEU A 1002 -5.91 13.05 -49.98
CA LEU A 1002 -5.30 14.31 -49.52
C LEU A 1002 -4.25 14.88 -50.50
N ARG A 1003 -4.37 16.17 -50.82
CA ARG A 1003 -3.70 16.83 -51.97
C ARG A 1003 -2.23 17.25 -51.75
N SER A 1004 -1.38 16.47 -51.09
CA SER A 1004 0.01 16.93 -50.82
C SER A 1004 1.12 15.88 -50.63
N HIS A 1005 0.84 14.58 -50.72
CA HIS A 1005 1.87 13.54 -50.54
C HIS A 1005 1.73 12.41 -51.57
N GLU A 1006 2.84 11.75 -51.87
CA GLU A 1006 2.87 10.54 -52.70
C GLU A 1006 2.20 9.38 -51.95
N PRO A 1007 1.43 8.52 -52.63
CA PRO A 1007 0.79 7.36 -52.01
C PRO A 1007 1.82 6.30 -51.63
N LEU A 1008 1.57 5.54 -50.56
CA LEU A 1008 2.39 4.38 -50.21
C LEU A 1008 2.19 3.27 -51.25
N CYS A 1009 3.17 3.10 -52.13
CA CYS A 1009 3.22 2.06 -53.16
C CYS A 1009 4.15 0.91 -52.78
N LEU A 1010 3.81 -0.29 -53.25
CA LEU A 1010 4.59 -1.51 -53.14
C LEU A 1010 4.75 -2.14 -54.52
N TYR A 1011 5.95 -2.58 -54.87
CA TYR A 1011 6.24 -3.13 -56.19
C TYR A 1011 5.87 -4.61 -56.24
N LYS A 1012 5.11 -5.04 -57.27
CA LYS A 1012 4.80 -6.46 -57.46
C LYS A 1012 6.03 -7.20 -57.96
N ARG A 1013 6.39 -8.30 -57.29
CA ARG A 1013 7.41 -9.25 -57.77
C ARG A 1013 6.77 -10.62 -57.97
N LYS A 1014 6.99 -11.22 -59.13
CA LYS A 1014 6.61 -12.63 -59.38
C LYS A 1014 7.35 -13.52 -58.38
N PRO A 1015 6.72 -14.58 -57.84
CA PRO A 1015 7.37 -15.49 -56.88
C PRO A 1015 8.70 -16.05 -57.42
N LEU A 1016 9.66 -16.28 -56.51
CA LEU A 1016 10.96 -16.85 -56.84
C LEU A 1016 10.82 -18.35 -57.14
N LEU A 1017 10.59 -18.68 -58.42
CA LEU A 1017 10.42 -20.04 -58.90
C LEU A 1017 11.74 -20.82 -58.87
N ALA A 1018 11.80 -21.85 -58.03
CA ALA A 1018 12.67 -23.00 -58.21
C ALA A 1018 11.89 -24.11 -58.96
N SER A 1019 12.59 -24.96 -59.70
CA SER A 1019 11.99 -25.96 -60.59
C SER A 1019 11.49 -27.23 -59.88
N ASP A 1020 10.37 -27.75 -60.39
CA ASP A 1020 10.00 -29.17 -60.40
C ASP A 1020 9.55 -29.87 -59.10
N GLU A 1021 9.06 -29.13 -58.11
CA GLU A 1021 7.90 -29.59 -57.31
C GLU A 1021 6.76 -28.55 -57.41
N GLN A 1022 5.72 -28.89 -58.18
CA GLN A 1022 4.56 -28.01 -58.44
C GLN A 1022 3.32 -28.39 -57.62
N LEU A 1023 2.31 -27.51 -57.67
CA LEU A 1023 0.93 -27.69 -57.17
C LEU A 1023 0.74 -27.48 -55.65
N ILE A 1024 0.60 -26.21 -55.24
CA ILE A 1024 -0.57 -25.58 -54.57
C ILE A 1024 -0.22 -24.09 -54.38
N TYR A 1025 -0.45 -23.27 -55.40
CA TYR A 1025 -0.46 -21.80 -55.32
C TYR A 1025 -1.40 -21.27 -56.39
N ASN A 1026 -2.23 -20.28 -56.05
CA ASN A 1026 -3.26 -19.76 -56.96
C ASN A 1026 -2.69 -18.69 -57.91
N GLN A 1027 -3.33 -18.50 -59.08
CA GLN A 1027 -2.91 -17.55 -60.12
C GLN A 1027 -3.11 -16.05 -59.77
N GLY A 1028 -3.13 -15.70 -58.48
CA GLY A 1028 -3.27 -14.33 -57.97
C GLY A 1028 -2.28 -13.92 -56.87
N GLU A 1029 -1.47 -14.85 -56.34
CA GLU A 1029 -0.58 -14.59 -55.20
C GLU A 1029 0.78 -14.02 -55.64
N LEU A 1030 1.26 -13.01 -54.90
CA LEU A 1030 2.41 -12.18 -55.27
C LEU A 1030 3.33 -11.88 -54.07
N HIS A 1031 4.61 -11.64 -54.35
CA HIS A 1031 5.51 -10.95 -53.42
C HIS A 1031 5.42 -9.44 -53.61
N LEU A 1032 5.57 -8.68 -52.53
CA LEU A 1032 5.53 -7.22 -52.53
C LEU A 1032 6.79 -6.61 -51.92
N LEU A 1033 7.43 -5.70 -52.63
CA LEU A 1033 8.67 -5.03 -52.23
C LEU A 1033 8.44 -3.56 -51.84
N ALA A 1034 9.28 -3.05 -50.93
CA ALA A 1034 9.28 -1.64 -50.53
C ALA A 1034 9.80 -0.68 -51.62
N SER A 1035 10.67 -1.15 -52.52
CA SER A 1035 11.08 -0.43 -53.74
C SER A 1035 11.51 -1.44 -54.81
N ASP A 1036 11.63 -0.99 -56.05
CA ASP A 1036 12.41 -1.73 -57.04
C ASP A 1036 13.87 -1.92 -56.56
N GLY A 1037 14.51 -3.00 -57.01
CA GLY A 1037 15.86 -3.43 -56.60
C GLY A 1037 15.99 -4.04 -55.20
N MET A 1038 14.96 -4.04 -54.36
CA MET A 1038 15.03 -4.60 -52.99
C MET A 1038 14.90 -6.14 -52.94
N GLU A 1039 15.64 -6.77 -52.03
CA GLU A 1039 15.56 -8.20 -51.71
C GLU A 1039 14.66 -8.52 -50.50
N PHE A 1040 13.92 -7.54 -49.99
CA PHE A 1040 13.08 -7.65 -48.79
C PHE A 1040 11.60 -7.55 -49.15
N CYS A 1041 10.85 -8.60 -48.81
CA CYS A 1041 9.43 -8.79 -49.09
C CYS A 1041 8.57 -8.42 -47.87
N LEU A 1042 7.36 -7.92 -48.11
CA LEU A 1042 6.38 -7.58 -47.08
C LEU A 1042 5.94 -8.85 -46.32
N ASP A 1043 6.14 -8.87 -45.02
CA ASP A 1043 5.93 -10.04 -44.16
C ASP A 1043 4.66 -9.87 -43.29
N ALA A 1044 3.72 -10.81 -43.39
CA ALA A 1044 2.50 -10.83 -42.58
C ALA A 1044 2.70 -11.39 -41.15
N SER A 1045 3.90 -11.87 -40.81
CA SER A 1045 4.22 -12.41 -39.50
C SER A 1045 4.34 -11.32 -38.45
N SER A 1046 3.25 -11.10 -37.72
CA SER A 1046 3.22 -10.32 -36.48
C SER A 1046 4.04 -10.92 -35.31
N ARG A 1047 4.83 -11.98 -35.56
CA ARG A 1047 5.39 -12.87 -34.52
C ARG A 1047 6.91 -13.07 -34.57
N GLN A 1048 7.66 -12.25 -35.32
CA GLN A 1048 9.12 -12.26 -35.21
C GLN A 1048 9.67 -10.85 -34.95
N LYS A 1049 10.52 -10.73 -33.93
CA LYS A 1049 11.43 -9.60 -33.72
C LYS A 1049 12.80 -10.14 -33.37
N ARG A 1050 13.83 -9.37 -33.75
CA ARG A 1050 15.24 -9.71 -33.59
C ARG A 1050 15.96 -8.60 -32.82
N THR A 1051 17.23 -8.83 -32.51
CA THR A 1051 18.07 -7.95 -31.69
C THR A 1051 18.25 -6.54 -32.25
N SER A 1052 18.70 -5.62 -31.39
CA SER A 1052 18.85 -4.17 -31.61
C SER A 1052 19.59 -3.70 -32.86
N LYS A 1053 20.33 -4.57 -33.57
CA LYS A 1053 21.01 -4.25 -34.84
C LYS A 1053 20.09 -4.09 -36.06
N GLU A 1054 18.89 -4.68 -36.07
CA GLU A 1054 18.06 -4.79 -37.30
C GLU A 1054 16.98 -3.70 -37.43
N LEU A 1055 17.07 -2.59 -36.69
CA LEU A 1055 15.94 -1.71 -36.42
C LEU A 1055 15.64 -0.64 -37.51
N LYS A 1056 15.40 -1.05 -38.76
CA LYS A 1056 14.93 -0.17 -39.86
C LYS A 1056 13.79 -0.80 -40.66
N SER A 1057 12.58 -0.27 -40.43
CA SER A 1057 11.27 -0.82 -40.86
C SER A 1057 10.91 -2.15 -40.19
N SER A 1058 9.63 -2.33 -39.86
CA SER A 1058 9.15 -3.40 -38.95
C SER A 1058 8.32 -4.49 -39.63
N SER A 1059 8.22 -4.46 -40.95
CA SER A 1059 7.21 -5.23 -41.71
C SER A 1059 7.77 -5.89 -42.97
N PHE A 1060 9.10 -5.86 -43.17
CA PHE A 1060 9.76 -6.45 -44.33
C PHE A 1060 10.87 -7.42 -43.87
N SER A 1061 11.00 -8.57 -44.52
CA SER A 1061 12.02 -9.58 -44.24
C SER A 1061 12.59 -10.13 -45.55
N PRO A 1062 13.78 -10.78 -45.57
CA PRO A 1062 14.39 -11.25 -46.82
C PRO A 1062 13.46 -12.18 -47.60
N CYS A 1063 13.29 -11.94 -48.90
CA CYS A 1063 12.36 -12.66 -49.76
C CYS A 1063 12.63 -14.17 -49.77
N ARG A 1064 11.61 -14.98 -49.46
CA ARG A 1064 11.62 -16.44 -49.37
C ARG A 1064 10.32 -16.99 -49.94
N SER A 1065 10.32 -18.25 -50.37
CA SER A 1065 9.11 -18.97 -50.78
C SER A 1065 8.29 -19.43 -49.56
N ASP A 1066 7.80 -18.47 -48.77
CA ASP A 1066 7.04 -18.69 -47.53
C ASP A 1066 5.71 -17.93 -47.64
N ALA A 1067 4.60 -18.60 -47.29
CA ALA A 1067 3.25 -18.06 -47.43
C ALA A 1067 3.01 -16.81 -46.58
N ASN A 1068 3.81 -16.56 -45.54
CA ASN A 1068 3.74 -15.31 -44.77
C ASN A 1068 4.13 -14.07 -45.59
N GLN A 1069 4.90 -14.22 -46.68
CA GLN A 1069 5.30 -13.14 -47.60
C GLN A 1069 4.44 -13.06 -48.87
N MET A 1070 3.47 -13.97 -49.03
CA MET A 1070 2.57 -14.04 -50.17
C MET A 1070 1.28 -13.23 -49.91
N TRP A 1071 0.90 -12.39 -50.88
CA TRP A 1071 -0.27 -11.51 -50.80
C TRP A 1071 -1.13 -11.57 -52.06
N GLU A 1072 -2.45 -11.43 -51.89
CA GLU A 1072 -3.45 -11.38 -52.95
C GLU A 1072 -4.24 -10.06 -52.87
N LEU A 1073 -4.44 -9.39 -54.01
CA LEU A 1073 -5.22 -8.14 -54.09
C LEU A 1073 -6.61 -8.42 -54.66
N ASN A 1074 -7.65 -8.20 -53.85
CA ASN A 1074 -9.03 -8.40 -54.25
C ASN A 1074 -9.63 -7.20 -55.01
N ASN A 1075 -10.62 -7.49 -55.86
CA ASN A 1075 -11.39 -6.51 -56.65
C ASN A 1075 -12.13 -5.44 -55.83
N ASN A 1076 -12.22 -5.58 -54.50
CA ASN A 1076 -12.79 -4.60 -53.57
C ASN A 1076 -11.74 -3.60 -53.01
N GLY A 1077 -10.47 -3.72 -53.40
CA GLY A 1077 -9.36 -2.93 -52.90
C GLY A 1077 -8.75 -3.40 -51.57
N SER A 1078 -9.08 -4.62 -51.10
CA SER A 1078 -8.45 -5.24 -49.92
C SER A 1078 -7.26 -6.10 -50.31
N LEU A 1079 -6.10 -5.88 -49.69
CA LEU A 1079 -4.89 -6.69 -49.87
C LEU A 1079 -4.76 -7.71 -48.72
N ILE A 1080 -4.81 -9.00 -49.03
CA ILE A 1080 -4.88 -10.11 -48.06
C ILE A 1080 -3.58 -10.91 -48.05
N SER A 1081 -3.10 -11.30 -46.86
CA SER A 1081 -2.02 -12.29 -46.72
C SER A 1081 -2.58 -13.71 -46.84
N SER A 1082 -2.06 -14.52 -47.76
CA SER A 1082 -2.62 -15.87 -48.00
C SER A 1082 -2.36 -16.84 -46.84
N TYR A 1083 -1.28 -16.66 -46.08
CA TYR A 1083 -1.03 -17.40 -44.82
C TYR A 1083 -2.01 -17.06 -43.68
N SER A 1084 -2.37 -15.79 -43.50
CA SER A 1084 -3.07 -15.34 -42.28
C SER A 1084 -4.55 -15.03 -42.47
N GLY A 1085 -5.02 -14.82 -43.71
CA GLY A 1085 -6.37 -14.34 -44.01
C GLY A 1085 -6.67 -12.92 -43.48
N LEU A 1086 -5.64 -12.20 -43.04
CA LEU A 1086 -5.75 -10.82 -42.56
C LEU A 1086 -5.41 -9.82 -43.67
N CYS A 1087 -6.04 -8.65 -43.59
CA CYS A 1087 -5.90 -7.58 -44.56
C CYS A 1087 -4.89 -6.52 -44.10
N ALA A 1088 -4.06 -6.06 -45.04
CA ALA A 1088 -3.18 -4.92 -44.85
C ALA A 1088 -3.98 -3.60 -44.82
N THR A 1089 -3.74 -2.79 -43.78
CA THR A 1089 -4.29 -1.44 -43.62
C THR A 1089 -3.16 -0.44 -43.37
N VAL A 1090 -3.22 0.71 -44.03
CA VAL A 1090 -2.28 1.81 -43.77
C VAL A 1090 -2.87 2.72 -42.70
N ASN A 1091 -2.13 2.93 -41.61
CA ASN A 1091 -2.50 3.87 -40.56
C ASN A 1091 -1.58 5.09 -40.60
N SER A 1092 -2.17 6.29 -40.66
CA SER A 1092 -1.48 7.55 -40.39
C SER A 1092 -1.71 7.94 -38.92
N ILE A 1093 -0.62 8.11 -38.17
CA ILE A 1093 -0.63 8.68 -36.81
C ILE A 1093 0.22 9.95 -36.82
N ASP A 1094 -0.26 11.02 -36.19
CA ASP A 1094 0.52 12.22 -35.89
C ASP A 1094 1.54 11.95 -34.77
N ALA A 1095 2.48 11.03 -35.04
CA ALA A 1095 3.52 10.62 -34.12
C ALA A 1095 4.53 11.76 -33.95
N ASN A 1096 4.65 12.30 -32.74
CA ASN A 1096 5.62 13.32 -32.39
C ASN A 1096 6.54 12.80 -31.27
N VAL A 1097 7.85 13.08 -31.42
CA VAL A 1097 8.97 12.69 -30.56
C VAL A 1097 9.47 11.26 -30.79
N GLY A 1098 10.75 11.14 -31.12
CA GLY A 1098 11.45 9.86 -31.30
C GLY A 1098 12.19 9.40 -30.02
N SER A 1099 13.24 8.59 -30.21
CA SER A 1099 14.10 8.10 -29.13
C SER A 1099 14.91 9.21 -28.46
N SER A 1100 15.25 10.29 -29.17
CA SER A 1100 15.81 11.51 -28.58
C SER A 1100 14.73 12.43 -27.99
N GLY A 1101 15.11 13.26 -27.03
CA GLY A 1101 14.27 14.37 -26.56
C GLY A 1101 14.33 14.64 -25.06
N VAL A 1102 13.58 15.66 -24.65
CA VAL A 1102 13.25 15.88 -23.24
C VAL A 1102 12.27 14.81 -22.77
N ARG A 1103 12.41 14.36 -21.53
CA ARG A 1103 11.39 13.61 -20.79
C ARG A 1103 11.14 14.29 -19.44
N SER A 1104 9.97 14.07 -18.85
CA SER A 1104 9.68 14.51 -17.47
C SER A 1104 8.82 13.49 -16.75
N TRP A 1105 8.94 13.44 -15.43
CA TRP A 1105 8.21 12.50 -14.59
C TRP A 1105 7.72 13.19 -13.32
N ILE A 1106 6.49 12.89 -12.92
CA ILE A 1106 5.90 13.44 -11.70
C ILE A 1106 5.37 12.33 -10.80
N ALA A 1107 5.66 12.45 -9.50
CA ALA A 1107 5.19 11.53 -8.49
C ALA A 1107 4.89 12.25 -7.17
N THR A 1108 4.17 11.59 -6.28
CA THR A 1108 3.73 12.12 -4.97
C THR A 1108 4.34 11.34 -3.82
N GLY A 1109 4.80 12.03 -2.78
CA GLY A 1109 5.48 11.44 -1.64
C GLY A 1109 4.57 11.12 -0.44
N ARG A 1110 5.10 10.33 0.51
CA ARG A 1110 4.38 9.86 1.72
C ARG A 1110 3.78 10.97 2.59
N LYS A 1111 4.40 12.15 2.64
CA LYS A 1111 3.97 13.31 3.46
C LYS A 1111 3.09 14.27 2.65
N GLY A 1112 2.89 14.00 1.36
CA GLY A 1112 2.14 14.82 0.43
C GLY A 1112 2.99 15.83 -0.34
N GLU A 1113 4.32 15.72 -0.30
CA GLU A 1113 5.28 16.37 -1.20
C GLU A 1113 5.11 15.87 -2.65
N ILE A 1114 5.64 16.63 -3.62
CA ILE A 1114 5.52 16.32 -5.05
C ILE A 1114 6.92 16.31 -5.66
N TYR A 1115 7.32 15.17 -6.22
CA TYR A 1115 8.58 14.99 -6.91
C TYR A 1115 8.39 15.26 -8.41
N VAL A 1116 9.29 16.04 -9.01
CA VAL A 1116 9.29 16.35 -10.45
C VAL A 1116 10.70 16.16 -10.99
N ALA A 1117 10.89 15.11 -11.78
CA ALA A 1117 12.14 14.84 -12.48
C ALA A 1117 12.07 15.36 -13.91
N LEU A 1118 13.13 16.06 -14.33
CA LEU A 1118 13.35 16.55 -15.70
C LEU A 1118 14.58 15.83 -16.25
N PHE A 1119 14.49 15.26 -17.45
CA PHE A 1119 15.55 14.43 -18.04
C PHE A 1119 15.89 14.90 -19.45
N ASN A 1120 17.19 14.99 -19.76
CA ASN A 1120 17.68 15.41 -21.07
C ASN A 1120 18.26 14.23 -21.86
N LEU A 1121 17.45 13.53 -22.66
CA LEU A 1121 17.93 12.42 -23.50
C LEU A 1121 18.50 12.91 -24.85
N ASN A 1122 18.89 14.18 -24.93
CA ASN A 1122 19.56 14.75 -26.11
C ASN A 1122 21.08 14.69 -25.93
N SER A 1123 21.80 14.54 -27.04
CA SER A 1123 23.25 14.71 -27.15
C SER A 1123 23.73 16.17 -27.00
N VAL A 1124 22.84 17.09 -26.60
CA VAL A 1124 23.13 18.51 -26.36
C VAL A 1124 22.53 18.96 -25.03
N LYS A 1125 23.26 19.81 -24.31
CA LYS A 1125 22.79 20.47 -23.09
C LYS A 1125 21.50 21.24 -23.36
N THR A 1126 20.48 21.06 -22.54
CA THR A 1126 19.12 21.54 -22.82
C THR A 1126 18.50 22.25 -21.62
N VAL A 1127 17.94 23.44 -21.83
CA VAL A 1127 17.07 24.09 -20.83
C VAL A 1127 15.70 23.41 -20.84
N ILE A 1128 15.38 22.70 -19.77
CA ILE A 1128 14.11 22.01 -19.57
C ILE A 1128 13.25 22.81 -18.59
N SER A 1129 11.95 22.84 -18.81
CA SER A 1129 11.00 23.45 -17.89
C SER A 1129 9.66 22.71 -17.84
N ALA A 1130 8.91 22.91 -16.75
CA ALA A 1130 7.58 22.36 -16.51
C ALA A 1130 6.69 23.41 -15.85
N LYS A 1131 5.43 23.53 -16.29
CA LYS A 1131 4.47 24.53 -15.78
C LYS A 1131 3.65 23.99 -14.62
N THR A 1132 3.29 24.84 -13.67
CA THR A 1132 2.35 24.51 -12.58
C THR A 1132 0.98 24.05 -13.09
N SER A 1133 0.48 24.69 -14.13
CA SER A 1133 -0.75 24.32 -14.83
C SER A 1133 -0.69 22.94 -15.51
N ASP A 1134 0.50 22.48 -15.87
CA ASP A 1134 0.72 21.14 -16.44
C ASP A 1134 0.72 20.08 -15.35
N MET A 1135 1.38 20.34 -14.22
CA MET A 1135 1.33 19.48 -13.02
C MET A 1135 -0.09 19.35 -12.45
N ALA A 1136 -0.88 20.43 -12.47
CA ALA A 1136 -2.26 20.46 -11.97
C ALA A 1136 -3.22 19.52 -12.72
N LYS A 1137 -3.03 19.32 -14.03
CA LYS A 1137 -3.81 18.34 -14.83
C LYS A 1137 -3.53 16.91 -14.36
N VAL A 1138 -2.27 16.64 -14.01
CA VAL A 1138 -1.77 15.31 -13.66
C VAL A 1138 -2.15 14.94 -12.22
N LEU A 1139 -2.10 15.92 -11.30
CA LEU A 1139 -2.50 15.78 -9.89
C LEU A 1139 -3.76 16.63 -9.57
N PRO A 1140 -4.94 16.28 -10.14
CA PRO A 1140 -6.16 17.04 -9.94
C PRO A 1140 -6.60 17.00 -8.47
N GLY A 1141 -6.97 18.17 -7.95
CA GLY A 1141 -7.30 18.36 -6.53
C GLY A 1141 -6.12 18.81 -5.66
N ARG A 1142 -4.90 18.89 -6.20
CA ARG A 1142 -3.81 19.68 -5.58
C ARG A 1142 -3.85 21.13 -6.06
N ASN A 1143 -3.62 22.04 -5.13
CA ASN A 1143 -3.48 23.46 -5.41
C ASN A 1143 -2.02 23.73 -5.82
N PHE A 1144 -1.84 24.29 -7.02
CA PHE A 1144 -0.54 24.72 -7.54
C PHE A 1144 -0.46 26.24 -7.74
N ASN A 1145 -1.42 27.01 -7.22
CA ASN A 1145 -1.38 28.46 -7.33
C ASN A 1145 -0.10 29.01 -6.65
N GLY A 1146 0.60 29.89 -7.36
CA GLY A 1146 1.92 30.48 -7.04
C GLY A 1146 1.96 31.39 -5.81
N THR A 1147 1.23 31.04 -4.75
CA THR A 1147 1.33 31.59 -3.38
C THR A 1147 1.72 30.52 -2.35
N SER A 1148 1.76 29.23 -2.72
CA SER A 1148 1.79 28.10 -1.77
C SER A 1148 2.94 27.08 -1.96
N CYS A 1149 3.45 26.90 -3.17
CA CYS A 1149 4.48 25.89 -3.47
C CYS A 1149 5.91 26.39 -3.22
N HIS A 1150 6.69 25.66 -2.41
CA HIS A 1150 8.15 25.84 -2.30
C HIS A 1150 8.90 24.67 -2.94
N GLY A 1151 9.98 24.93 -3.67
CA GLY A 1151 10.72 23.92 -4.44
C GLY A 1151 12.23 23.95 -4.21
N ARG A 1152 12.83 22.78 -4.05
CA ARG A 1152 14.28 22.55 -4.01
C ARG A 1152 14.69 21.48 -5.02
N GLU A 1153 15.83 21.64 -5.67
CA GLU A 1153 16.43 20.60 -6.50
C GLU A 1153 17.40 19.74 -5.67
N VAL A 1154 17.36 18.41 -5.88
CA VAL A 1154 17.98 17.39 -5.04
C VAL A 1154 19.48 17.27 -5.27
N TRP A 1155 19.93 17.21 -6.52
CA TRP A 1155 21.32 16.85 -6.84
C TRP A 1155 22.30 18.01 -6.64
N SER A 1156 21.86 19.24 -6.87
CA SER A 1156 22.59 20.47 -6.57
C SER A 1156 22.33 21.01 -5.16
N GLY A 1157 21.31 20.49 -4.46
CA GLY A 1157 20.81 21.03 -3.19
C GLY A 1157 20.20 22.43 -3.30
N LYS A 1158 20.11 23.01 -4.50
CA LYS A 1158 19.71 24.40 -4.75
C LYS A 1158 18.26 24.60 -4.36
N ASP A 1159 18.05 25.52 -3.42
CA ASP A 1159 16.72 26.01 -3.10
C ASP A 1159 16.27 27.01 -4.18
N PHE A 1160 15.09 26.78 -4.77
CA PHE A 1160 14.44 27.72 -5.69
C PHE A 1160 13.39 28.57 -4.94
N GLY A 1161 13.20 28.35 -3.64
CA GLY A 1161 12.24 29.07 -2.83
C GLY A 1161 10.82 28.85 -3.35
N LYS A 1162 10.09 29.93 -3.53
CA LYS A 1162 8.68 29.92 -3.92
C LYS A 1162 8.53 29.75 -5.44
N ILE A 1163 7.82 28.71 -5.88
CA ILE A 1163 7.51 28.47 -7.29
C ILE A 1163 6.30 29.31 -7.70
N GLU A 1164 6.42 30.04 -8.81
CA GLU A 1164 5.35 30.83 -9.41
C GLU A 1164 4.56 29.99 -10.43
N ASP A 1165 4.85 30.10 -11.73
CA ASP A 1165 4.16 29.35 -12.80
C ASP A 1165 5.04 28.34 -13.56
N LEU A 1166 6.36 28.44 -13.43
CA LEU A 1166 7.34 27.67 -14.21
C LEU A 1166 8.52 27.22 -13.34
N ILE A 1167 8.82 25.93 -13.37
CA ILE A 1167 10.11 25.37 -12.93
C ILE A 1167 10.98 25.26 -14.17
N SER A 1168 12.21 25.77 -14.15
CA SER A 1168 13.14 25.72 -15.29
C SER A 1168 14.57 25.51 -14.82
N MET A 1169 15.31 24.65 -15.52
CA MET A 1169 16.72 24.37 -15.25
C MET A 1169 17.45 23.95 -16.52
N GLU A 1170 18.71 24.36 -16.63
CA GLU A 1170 19.62 23.86 -17.65
C GLU A 1170 20.14 22.48 -17.20
N VAL A 1171 19.99 21.47 -18.06
CA VAL A 1171 20.31 20.07 -17.77
C VAL A 1171 21.36 19.58 -18.76
N GLU A 1172 22.44 18.98 -18.25
CA GLU A 1172 23.56 18.46 -19.04
C GLU A 1172 23.15 17.34 -20.01
N VAL A 1173 24.03 17.01 -20.95
CA VAL A 1173 23.86 15.87 -21.87
C VAL A 1173 23.61 14.59 -21.06
N HIS A 1174 22.50 13.90 -21.37
CA HIS A 1174 22.04 12.68 -20.69
C HIS A 1174 21.73 12.84 -19.18
N GLY A 1175 21.80 14.06 -18.65
CA GLY A 1175 21.58 14.37 -17.23
C GLY A 1175 20.12 14.56 -16.84
N CYS A 1176 19.92 14.81 -15.54
CA CYS A 1176 18.61 15.08 -14.96
C CYS A 1176 18.65 16.19 -13.89
N ALA A 1177 17.47 16.71 -13.56
CA ALA A 1177 17.23 17.56 -12.39
C ALA A 1177 15.99 17.05 -11.65
N LEU A 1178 16.07 16.86 -10.33
CA LEU A 1178 15.00 16.30 -9.50
C LEU A 1178 14.53 17.33 -8.48
N PHE A 1179 13.32 17.84 -8.65
CA PHE A 1179 12.70 18.81 -7.75
C PHE A 1179 11.82 18.13 -6.71
N VAL A 1180 11.88 18.59 -5.46
CA VAL A 1180 10.90 18.30 -4.41
C VAL A 1180 10.10 19.57 -4.14
N LEU A 1181 8.79 19.49 -4.34
CA LEU A 1181 7.84 20.59 -4.17
C LEU A 1181 6.95 20.35 -2.96
N ASN A 1182 6.89 21.33 -2.07
CA ASN A 1182 5.99 21.36 -0.92
C ASN A 1182 4.91 22.42 -1.18
N CYS A 1183 3.74 21.97 -1.66
CA CYS A 1183 2.57 22.80 -1.92
C CYS A 1183 1.51 22.60 -0.82
N ALA A 1184 1.05 23.71 -0.24
CA ALA A 1184 0.10 23.75 0.88
C ALA A 1184 -1.38 23.84 0.44
#